data_AF-M0NQ85-F1
#
_entry.id   AF-M0NQ85-F1
#
_cell.length_a   1.000
_cell.length_b   1.000
_cell.length_c   1.000
_cell.angle_alpha   90.00
_cell.angle_beta   90.00
_cell.angle_gamma   90.00
#
_symmetry.space_group_name_H-M   'P 1'
#
loop_
_entity.id
_entity.type
_entity.pdbx_description
1 polymer ?
#
loop_
_entity_poly.entity_id
_entity_poly.type
_entity_poly.pdbx_seq_one_letter_code
_entity_poly.pdbx_strand_id
1 'polypeptide(L)'
;MTRASAIAIAAIVVVSMLAAPLGAATVGAQTSGPSGMVALGSDQVAEDVPDGESMPIGAGDLEGAIYASDHADTLEAVVTTPERADEKYIDSGTVVSNDKVALVLRDDEVHDGRKVAVEISLLEEAIGYAPEVAYGVHDSGEEWQSQIERDGEVGVFEVPEFSSNSVTFSGGITLSGDAAGDGTSYEYQLDNLDGVDDFAINTTGVENSETEEVSMRDTGEVDPGIGGNVDPPETEITLEGNGFGSRTVTDSATGVSDGYSTTVDLEGSLTDTDKSAAPTVDVTGVTNSEWDNVSASGVSNGDSIPLEVSGTTSPTGPSSNGEPTVTFTGVEKHTIDDVEDGDTTTLSSEWDGWSSGSGTTSATSTNVIDGSHSLEVSGSNELASATTTRSSDITDPLSVDVLIPQKTGDSGDSTTLQLRSSDATFLGALNFQDEGPVEFEGETVQSSWSTDTVYQVMFAPNFANDEVTIYINGESKGTFSLSNSASGHGYLRLERDSRGSGDTLSAVFDSMSTGRTDSPAIDIDGDGVNEASHSGVLEAGETATYELSSLSTDNDAGSVSLETGPVDIDVSMREHSQTRDPVVELNGETVEHTGSIPEGETETLTFPDGAVNPGESNTLSLSLRSTSGPSHEADLSYEFEELDGSLSPEVDTNGDGSAEVSSTDLLTDGETTTATIDPSIADTWNISATGNAPTVSAEVTERTKTSDPVVKVNGYETEHSGTLADGETTSLATNEAWVENGTNTVTINTNSPERGPESLVGFEYAHDASGTTQSVEVSATSWTERFNVSNTYPSAVSDANAVLTFDDSVAEIKEVEYRVDGGEWKAPPSHELNGTDLEVQLGDMGADTTVDVRATGHKIRTYDGAVEIVEPTVEGDELATEVEITNMTEDAMFGLRVDGTATGERVHYATEESWSGESAHVEITESGTQILRAPDANVGSIMTVRSSPISVEPNVGAVEVLMEDASEPRFSVRDGNTIGADQLDVTYYDTISGDRYALWSETNDVEVDAARAQSPVTFTASGSTETYSILQRDSSGTTEVAGPTDTRNTLPLVLAFGGIGVVLIGTALVGRRFGVGGRLLPITAASLSAIAIHVLAPGQSPFVRALELGYDPTGDAAGSLLEAALGSNVVAIVIAAVLLLGLWQVDQRTQGNVPLPVWAVVGILTGVWALETLSPGVILGGLREGISTMAPLLVAGGALGIAYFVRNWLRARREEASTPDTQVTLSGFDRGDD
;
A
#
# COMPACT_ATOMS: atom_id res chain seq x y z
N MET A 1 53.85 0.38 -12.72
CA MET A 1 55.25 -0.13 -12.65
C MET A 1 55.35 -1.42 -13.46
N THR A 2 56.57 -1.91 -13.72
CA THR A 2 56.95 -3.28 -14.18
C THR A 2 55.83 -4.33 -14.28
N ARG A 3 55.45 -4.83 -15.47
CA ARG A 3 56.16 -5.77 -16.39
C ARG A 3 56.03 -7.27 -16.03
N ALA A 4 55.22 -8.00 -16.80
CA ALA A 4 55.55 -9.26 -17.52
C ALA A 4 54.37 -9.57 -18.47
N SER A 5 54.48 -9.76 -19.80
CA SER A 5 55.33 -10.64 -20.62
C SER A 5 54.81 -12.09 -20.71
N ALA A 6 54.75 -12.75 -21.88
CA ALA A 6 55.14 -12.33 -23.23
C ALA A 6 54.81 -13.35 -24.36
N ILE A 7 54.56 -12.84 -25.59
CA ILE A 7 55.14 -13.25 -26.92
C ILE A 7 54.87 -14.71 -27.41
N ALA A 8 54.41 -14.94 -28.65
CA ALA A 8 55.20 -15.14 -29.89
C ALA A 8 54.25 -15.49 -31.09
N ILE A 9 54.51 -15.39 -32.41
CA ILE A 9 55.47 -14.77 -33.38
C ILE A 9 55.06 -15.27 -34.81
N ALA A 10 55.43 -14.79 -36.01
CA ALA A 10 55.84 -13.52 -36.67
C ALA A 10 56.47 -13.94 -38.05
N ALA A 11 56.56 -13.21 -39.17
CA ALA A 11 56.03 -11.95 -39.75
C ALA A 11 56.57 -11.93 -41.23
N ILE A 12 57.10 -10.79 -41.75
CA ILE A 12 58.18 -10.70 -42.80
C ILE A 12 57.74 -11.00 -44.27
N VAL A 13 58.08 -10.25 -45.36
CA VAL A 13 58.95 -9.06 -45.68
C VAL A 13 58.76 -8.69 -47.20
N VAL A 14 59.14 -7.56 -47.83
CA VAL A 14 59.21 -6.08 -47.60
C VAL A 14 59.80 -5.39 -48.89
N VAL A 15 59.81 -4.04 -49.01
CA VAL A 15 60.61 -3.21 -49.98
C VAL A 15 60.12 -3.18 -51.46
N SER A 16 60.15 -2.11 -52.29
CA SER A 16 60.35 -0.62 -52.21
C SER A 16 60.10 0.02 -53.63
N MET A 17 60.33 1.29 -54.05
CA MET A 17 61.08 2.48 -53.53
C MET A 17 60.75 3.82 -54.27
N LEU A 18 60.84 4.95 -53.56
CA LEU A 18 61.28 6.33 -53.96
C LEU A 18 60.57 7.21 -55.05
N ALA A 19 60.32 8.47 -54.64
CA ALA A 19 60.49 9.75 -55.37
C ALA A 19 59.31 10.43 -56.15
N ALA A 20 59.31 11.77 -56.07
CA ALA A 20 58.40 12.76 -56.69
C ALA A 20 59.27 13.95 -57.22
N PRO A 21 58.76 15.08 -57.80
CA PRO A 21 57.36 15.51 -58.02
C PRO A 21 57.06 16.17 -59.40
N LEU A 22 55.88 16.80 -59.52
CA LEU A 22 55.45 17.84 -60.50
C LEU A 22 55.11 17.43 -61.96
N GLY A 23 53.81 17.27 -62.21
CA GLY A 23 53.05 18.24 -63.04
C GLY A 23 52.97 18.05 -64.56
N ALA A 24 51.86 17.47 -65.02
CA ALA A 24 51.26 17.72 -66.33
C ALA A 24 49.75 17.44 -66.26
N ALA A 25 48.92 18.19 -66.99
CA ALA A 25 47.51 17.86 -67.15
C ALA A 25 47.33 16.80 -68.25
N THR A 26 46.45 15.83 -68.02
CA THR A 26 46.07 14.78 -68.98
C THR A 26 44.56 14.65 -69.02
N VAL A 27 43.99 14.76 -70.22
CA VAL A 27 42.58 14.48 -70.49
C VAL A 27 42.38 12.96 -70.42
N GLY A 28 41.59 12.48 -69.47
CA GLY A 28 40.80 11.25 -69.67
C GLY A 28 39.66 11.60 -70.64
N ALA A 29 39.35 10.85 -71.70
CA ALA A 29 39.23 9.39 -71.80
C ALA A 29 38.13 8.88 -70.86
N GLN A 30 36.88 9.18 -71.21
CA GLN A 30 35.72 8.49 -70.64
C GLN A 30 35.88 6.98 -70.85
N THR A 31 35.73 6.24 -69.77
CA THR A 31 35.54 4.79 -69.76
C THR A 31 34.22 4.45 -70.43
N SER A 32 34.23 3.44 -71.31
CA SER A 32 33.00 2.86 -71.81
C SER A 32 32.45 1.92 -70.75
N GLY A 33 31.33 2.29 -70.14
CA GLY A 33 30.60 1.43 -69.19
C GLY A 33 29.97 0.20 -69.85
N PRO A 34 29.08 -0.51 -69.13
CA PRO A 34 28.33 -1.64 -69.66
C PRO A 34 27.57 -1.30 -70.95
N SER A 35 27.28 -2.32 -71.76
CA SER A 35 26.81 -2.16 -73.15
C SER A 35 25.38 -1.61 -73.26
N GLY A 36 25.22 -0.32 -73.05
CA GLY A 36 23.95 0.41 -73.07
C GLY A 36 23.82 1.48 -72.00
N MET A 37 24.79 1.60 -71.08
CA MET A 37 24.73 2.53 -69.94
C MET A 37 25.60 3.77 -70.12
N VAL A 38 25.16 4.88 -69.53
CA VAL A 38 25.86 6.17 -69.47
C VAL A 38 26.41 6.38 -68.04
N ALA A 39 27.62 6.91 -67.93
CA ALA A 39 28.28 7.18 -66.64
C ALA A 39 27.89 8.57 -66.11
N LEU A 40 27.64 8.69 -64.81
CA LEU A 40 27.28 9.96 -64.15
C LEU A 40 28.47 10.93 -64.12
N GLY A 41 28.19 12.21 -64.36
CA GLY A 41 29.17 13.30 -64.33
C GLY A 41 29.34 13.96 -62.96
N SER A 42 30.32 14.87 -62.85
CA SER A 42 30.61 15.66 -61.64
C SER A 42 29.43 16.45 -61.08
N ASP A 43 28.46 16.76 -61.94
CA ASP A 43 27.34 17.64 -61.63
C ASP A 43 26.12 16.85 -61.10
N GLN A 44 26.26 15.52 -60.96
CA GLN A 44 25.22 14.54 -60.60
C GLN A 44 25.60 13.67 -59.40
N VAL A 45 26.70 14.02 -58.73
CA VAL A 45 27.33 13.19 -57.69
C VAL A 45 27.68 14.08 -56.50
N ALA A 46 27.12 13.78 -55.33
CA ALA A 46 27.16 14.63 -54.16
C ALA A 46 27.56 13.89 -52.88
N GLU A 47 27.89 14.65 -51.84
CA GLU A 47 28.34 14.16 -50.53
C GLU A 47 27.73 15.06 -49.44
N ASP A 48 26.88 14.48 -48.58
CA ASP A 48 26.27 15.17 -47.42
C ASP A 48 26.56 14.35 -46.16
N VAL A 49 27.50 14.82 -45.36
CA VAL A 49 28.09 14.07 -44.23
C VAL A 49 28.04 14.95 -42.97
N PRO A 50 27.73 14.40 -41.78
CA PRO A 50 27.72 15.18 -40.55
C PRO A 50 29.07 15.86 -40.25
N ASP A 51 29.00 17.06 -39.68
CA ASP A 51 30.12 18.00 -39.52
C ASP A 51 31.19 17.46 -38.54
N GLY A 52 32.17 16.72 -39.06
CA GLY A 52 33.29 16.12 -38.30
C GLY A 52 33.47 14.61 -38.45
N GLU A 53 32.57 13.92 -39.14
CA GLU A 53 32.69 12.51 -39.53
C GLU A 53 33.70 12.32 -40.69
N SER A 54 34.03 11.07 -41.04
CA SER A 54 34.91 10.77 -42.17
C SER A 54 34.51 9.47 -42.87
N MET A 55 33.99 9.57 -44.09
CA MET A 55 33.51 8.42 -44.86
C MET A 55 34.64 7.59 -45.51
N PRO A 56 34.40 6.30 -45.83
CA PRO A 56 35.35 5.47 -46.57
C PRO A 56 35.50 5.83 -48.05
N ILE A 57 34.43 6.38 -48.65
CA ILE A 57 34.33 6.83 -50.05
C ILE A 57 33.67 8.22 -50.07
N GLY A 58 34.06 9.09 -51.01
CA GLY A 58 33.47 10.42 -51.19
C GLY A 58 32.88 10.63 -52.60
N ALA A 59 32.29 11.81 -52.85
CA ALA A 59 31.70 12.13 -54.16
C ALA A 59 32.72 12.02 -55.31
N GLY A 60 33.98 12.38 -55.06
CA GLY A 60 35.07 12.29 -56.04
C GLY A 60 35.49 10.86 -56.41
N ASP A 61 35.03 9.84 -55.68
CA ASP A 61 35.26 8.42 -55.97
C ASP A 61 34.06 7.77 -56.71
N LEU A 62 32.91 8.45 -56.73
CA LEU A 62 31.68 8.05 -57.43
C LEU A 62 31.59 8.64 -58.86
N GLU A 63 32.26 9.76 -59.14
CA GLU A 63 32.30 10.41 -60.47
C GLU A 63 32.79 9.41 -61.56
N GLY A 64 31.92 9.07 -62.52
CA GLY A 64 32.22 8.10 -63.57
C GLY A 64 32.32 6.63 -63.12
N ALA A 65 32.06 6.31 -61.85
CA ALA A 65 32.04 4.95 -61.30
C ALA A 65 30.60 4.40 -61.09
N ILE A 66 29.59 5.26 -61.22
CA ILE A 66 28.17 4.90 -61.33
C ILE A 66 27.71 5.07 -62.78
N TYR A 67 26.88 4.16 -63.25
CA TYR A 67 26.29 4.15 -64.59
C TYR A 67 24.78 3.84 -64.51
N ALA A 68 23.97 4.43 -65.39
CA ALA A 68 22.55 4.14 -65.54
C ALA A 68 22.21 3.73 -66.99
N SER A 69 21.20 2.87 -67.18
CA SER A 69 20.75 2.45 -68.52
C SER A 69 20.03 3.56 -69.28
N ASP A 70 19.16 4.27 -68.57
CA ASP A 70 18.22 5.27 -69.09
C ASP A 70 18.02 6.36 -68.01
N HIS A 71 17.56 7.55 -68.39
CA HIS A 71 17.43 8.72 -67.49
C HIS A 71 18.70 8.96 -66.67
N ALA A 72 19.83 8.99 -67.38
CA ALA A 72 21.18 9.06 -66.80
C ALA A 72 21.65 10.50 -66.58
N ASP A 73 20.84 11.48 -66.98
CA ASP A 73 21.05 12.93 -66.87
C ASP A 73 20.21 13.58 -65.76
N THR A 74 19.15 12.90 -65.26
CA THR A 74 18.34 13.32 -64.10
C THR A 74 18.79 12.66 -62.78
N LEU A 75 19.30 11.42 -62.85
CA LEU A 75 19.80 10.68 -61.68
C LEU A 75 20.90 11.43 -60.91
N GLU A 76 20.63 11.76 -59.65
CA GLU A 76 21.59 12.20 -58.64
C GLU A 76 22.02 11.03 -57.74
N ALA A 77 23.32 10.91 -57.47
CA ALA A 77 23.87 9.96 -56.51
C ALA A 77 24.54 10.68 -55.32
N VAL A 78 23.98 10.54 -54.12
CA VAL A 78 24.46 11.20 -52.90
C VAL A 78 25.08 10.16 -51.95
N VAL A 79 26.31 10.42 -51.49
CA VAL A 79 26.96 9.59 -50.46
C VAL A 79 26.79 10.22 -49.08
N THR A 80 26.39 9.42 -48.09
CA THR A 80 26.06 9.89 -46.73
C THR A 80 26.21 8.78 -45.67
N THR A 81 25.96 9.10 -44.39
CA THR A 81 25.90 8.10 -43.31
C THR A 81 24.48 7.50 -43.23
N PRO A 82 24.30 6.26 -42.71
CA PRO A 82 23.00 5.57 -42.72
C PRO A 82 21.93 6.36 -41.95
N GLU A 83 22.26 6.73 -40.72
CA GLU A 83 21.46 7.58 -39.82
C GLU A 83 21.02 8.90 -40.47
N ARG A 84 21.75 9.38 -41.49
CA ARG A 84 21.48 10.62 -42.24
C ARG A 84 20.76 10.38 -43.56
N ALA A 85 20.87 9.18 -44.15
CA ALA A 85 19.95 8.75 -45.20
C ALA A 85 18.53 8.59 -44.61
N ASP A 86 18.44 7.96 -43.44
CA ASP A 86 17.18 7.72 -42.74
C ASP A 86 16.56 9.05 -42.25
N GLU A 87 17.35 9.99 -41.70
CA GLU A 87 16.87 11.32 -41.23
C GLU A 87 16.34 12.23 -42.36
N LYS A 88 16.83 12.09 -43.60
CA LYS A 88 16.73 13.16 -44.62
C LYS A 88 16.34 12.72 -46.04
N TYR A 89 16.51 11.44 -46.37
CA TYR A 89 16.45 10.96 -47.75
C TYR A 89 15.49 9.79 -47.98
N ILE A 90 14.96 9.18 -46.91
CA ILE A 90 13.99 8.07 -47.00
C ILE A 90 12.72 8.48 -47.77
N ASP A 91 12.20 9.69 -47.54
CA ASP A 91 11.03 10.25 -48.24
C ASP A 91 11.32 10.69 -49.70
N SER A 92 12.53 10.48 -50.22
CA SER A 92 13.00 11.19 -51.43
C SER A 92 14.19 10.52 -52.16
N GLY A 93 14.32 9.20 -52.08
CA GLY A 93 15.34 8.46 -52.82
C GLY A 93 15.53 7.01 -52.40
N THR A 94 16.02 6.19 -53.33
CA THR A 94 16.50 4.82 -53.04
C THR A 94 17.73 4.90 -52.13
N VAL A 95 17.61 4.44 -50.89
CA VAL A 95 18.73 4.32 -49.93
C VAL A 95 19.34 2.92 -50.00
N VAL A 96 20.61 2.81 -50.41
CA VAL A 96 21.41 1.57 -50.31
C VAL A 96 22.40 1.71 -49.15
N SER A 97 22.11 1.12 -47.99
CA SER A 97 22.85 1.33 -46.73
C SER A 97 23.53 0.08 -46.15
N ASN A 98 24.42 0.31 -45.17
CA ASN A 98 24.95 -0.68 -44.22
C ASN A 98 25.29 0.03 -42.89
N ASP A 99 25.94 -0.62 -41.91
CA ASP A 99 26.34 -0.03 -40.62
C ASP A 99 27.17 1.29 -40.65
N LYS A 100 27.59 1.82 -41.82
CA LYS A 100 28.58 2.92 -41.93
C LYS A 100 28.44 3.87 -43.13
N VAL A 101 27.83 3.41 -44.22
CA VAL A 101 27.74 4.15 -45.49
C VAL A 101 26.37 3.91 -46.10
N ALA A 102 25.76 4.99 -46.58
CA ALA A 102 24.61 4.94 -47.47
C ALA A 102 24.94 5.62 -48.80
N LEU A 103 24.49 4.99 -49.89
CA LEU A 103 24.43 5.59 -51.22
C LEU A 103 22.95 5.83 -51.55
N VAL A 104 22.55 7.09 -51.60
CA VAL A 104 21.19 7.50 -51.99
C VAL A 104 21.18 7.75 -53.50
N LEU A 105 20.21 7.17 -54.19
CA LEU A 105 19.93 7.39 -55.61
C LEU A 105 18.59 8.13 -55.75
N ARG A 106 18.61 9.30 -56.37
CA ARG A 106 17.47 10.23 -56.45
C ARG A 106 17.19 10.62 -57.90
N ASP A 107 15.95 10.95 -58.20
CA ASP A 107 15.52 11.43 -59.52
C ASP A 107 14.57 12.63 -59.36
N ASP A 108 14.39 13.39 -60.44
CA ASP A 108 13.30 14.35 -60.60
C ASP A 108 12.32 13.98 -61.74
N GLU A 109 12.55 12.86 -62.45
CA GLU A 109 11.59 12.22 -63.37
C GLU A 109 11.06 10.86 -62.86
N VAL A 110 9.78 10.59 -63.09
CA VAL A 110 9.13 9.28 -62.86
C VAL A 110 9.48 8.32 -64.01
N HIS A 111 9.85 7.06 -63.70
CA HIS A 111 10.22 6.06 -64.71
C HIS A 111 9.68 4.64 -64.40
N ASP A 112 9.48 3.83 -65.46
CA ASP A 112 9.12 2.39 -65.45
C ASP A 112 10.23 1.47 -64.84
N GLY A 113 11.13 2.03 -64.03
CA GLY A 113 12.34 1.38 -63.53
C GLY A 113 13.56 1.51 -64.45
N ARG A 114 14.75 1.39 -63.86
CA ARG A 114 16.03 1.41 -64.60
C ARG A 114 17.07 0.49 -64.00
N LYS A 115 18.11 0.18 -64.79
CA LYS A 115 19.29 -0.54 -64.28
C LYS A 115 20.40 0.44 -63.92
N VAL A 116 20.83 0.39 -62.67
CA VAL A 116 21.98 1.12 -62.14
C VAL A 116 23.14 0.13 -61.98
N ALA A 117 24.35 0.58 -62.29
CA ALA A 117 25.56 -0.19 -62.14
C ALA A 117 26.63 0.62 -61.40
N VAL A 118 27.28 -0.01 -60.41
CA VAL A 118 28.32 0.60 -59.59
C VAL A 118 29.59 -0.26 -59.67
N GLU A 119 30.77 0.36 -59.76
CA GLU A 119 32.03 -0.39 -59.76
C GLU A 119 32.19 -1.23 -58.48
N ILE A 120 32.48 -2.53 -58.64
CA ILE A 120 32.59 -3.46 -57.50
C ILE A 120 33.81 -3.13 -56.64
N SER A 121 34.83 -2.50 -57.21
CA SER A 121 35.94 -1.88 -56.48
C SER A 121 35.45 -0.95 -55.37
N LEU A 122 34.46 -0.11 -55.68
CA LEU A 122 33.94 0.94 -54.81
C LEU A 122 33.02 0.34 -53.74
N LEU A 123 32.21 -0.66 -54.09
CA LEU A 123 31.44 -1.46 -53.13
C LEU A 123 32.35 -2.23 -52.17
N GLU A 124 33.39 -2.92 -52.69
CA GLU A 124 34.38 -3.64 -51.88
C GLU A 124 35.20 -2.71 -50.97
N GLU A 125 35.46 -1.45 -51.38
CA GLU A 125 36.18 -0.45 -50.56
C GLU A 125 35.27 0.18 -49.49
N ALA A 126 34.00 0.44 -49.79
CA ALA A 126 33.01 0.97 -48.83
C ALA A 126 32.62 -0.06 -47.75
N ILE A 127 32.34 -1.32 -48.12
CA ILE A 127 31.73 -2.32 -47.22
C ILE A 127 32.65 -3.52 -46.88
N GLY A 128 33.79 -3.66 -47.56
CA GLY A 128 34.79 -4.71 -47.30
C GLY A 128 34.51 -6.07 -47.99
N TYR A 129 33.43 -6.18 -48.75
CA TYR A 129 33.07 -7.34 -49.57
C TYR A 129 32.14 -6.91 -50.71
N ALA A 130 32.02 -7.71 -51.77
CA ALA A 130 31.02 -7.45 -52.81
C ALA A 130 29.63 -7.96 -52.35
N PRO A 131 28.58 -7.11 -52.29
CA PRO A 131 27.24 -7.56 -51.94
C PRO A 131 26.61 -8.39 -53.08
N GLU A 132 25.76 -9.37 -52.72
CA GLU A 132 25.03 -10.22 -53.68
C GLU A 132 23.61 -9.69 -53.97
N VAL A 133 23.09 -8.78 -53.13
CA VAL A 133 21.75 -8.17 -53.21
C VAL A 133 21.88 -6.69 -52.85
N ALA A 134 21.16 -5.84 -53.58
CA ALA A 134 20.90 -4.45 -53.23
C ALA A 134 19.52 -4.38 -52.57
N TYR A 135 19.42 -3.61 -51.49
CA TYR A 135 18.18 -3.25 -50.84
C TYR A 135 17.94 -1.76 -51.06
N GLY A 136 16.68 -1.37 -51.16
CA GLY A 136 16.27 0.02 -51.29
C GLY A 136 14.86 0.22 -50.76
N VAL A 137 14.55 1.45 -50.38
CA VAL A 137 13.19 1.90 -50.03
C VAL A 137 12.74 2.87 -51.14
N HIS A 138 11.48 2.79 -51.54
CA HIS A 138 10.86 3.80 -52.40
C HIS A 138 10.49 5.05 -51.61
N ASP A 139 10.22 6.16 -52.30
CA ASP A 139 9.60 7.37 -51.75
C ASP A 139 8.21 7.12 -51.14
N SER A 140 7.54 6.03 -51.55
CA SER A 140 6.31 5.50 -50.94
C SER A 140 6.51 4.71 -49.63
N GLY A 141 7.77 4.45 -49.22
CA GLY A 141 8.11 3.59 -48.08
C GLY A 141 8.16 2.08 -48.39
N GLU A 142 7.89 1.64 -49.62
CA GLU A 142 7.96 0.22 -49.98
C GLU A 142 9.42 -0.29 -50.09
N GLU A 143 9.77 -1.32 -49.32
CA GLU A 143 11.06 -2.00 -49.41
C GLU A 143 11.16 -2.90 -50.66
N TRP A 144 12.24 -2.75 -51.43
CA TRP A 144 12.59 -3.65 -52.52
C TRP A 144 13.97 -4.31 -52.33
N GLN A 145 14.11 -5.50 -52.92
CA GLN A 145 15.39 -6.21 -53.02
C GLN A 145 15.67 -6.61 -54.48
N SER A 146 16.88 -6.31 -54.94
CA SER A 146 17.31 -6.54 -56.33
C SER A 146 18.63 -7.30 -56.34
N GLN A 147 18.70 -8.42 -57.07
CA GLN A 147 19.92 -9.23 -57.09
C GLN A 147 21.02 -8.53 -57.91
N ILE A 148 22.21 -8.37 -57.34
CA ILE A 148 23.32 -7.70 -58.01
C ILE A 148 23.98 -8.66 -59.00
N GLU A 149 23.70 -8.48 -60.29
CA GLU A 149 24.36 -9.23 -61.37
C GLU A 149 25.72 -8.61 -61.71
N ARG A 150 26.79 -9.42 -61.62
CA ARG A 150 28.16 -8.96 -61.92
C ARG A 150 28.45 -8.98 -63.42
N ASP A 151 28.39 -7.82 -64.08
CA ASP A 151 28.88 -7.65 -65.46
C ASP A 151 30.29 -7.03 -65.47
N GLY A 152 31.30 -7.90 -65.55
CA GLY A 152 32.70 -7.51 -65.57
C GLY A 152 33.19 -6.92 -64.24
N GLU A 153 33.46 -5.62 -64.24
CA GLU A 153 34.01 -4.86 -63.11
C GLU A 153 32.94 -4.06 -62.34
N VAL A 154 31.69 -4.01 -62.83
CA VAL A 154 30.52 -3.42 -62.12
C VAL A 154 29.55 -4.49 -61.60
N GLY A 155 28.79 -4.11 -60.58
CA GLY A 155 27.60 -4.81 -60.11
C GLY A 155 26.37 -4.06 -60.59
N VAL A 156 25.50 -4.75 -61.32
CA VAL A 156 24.28 -4.19 -61.93
C VAL A 156 23.07 -4.64 -61.11
N PHE A 157 22.20 -3.71 -60.75
CA PHE A 157 20.91 -3.98 -60.11
C PHE A 157 19.81 -3.14 -60.77
N GLU A 158 18.56 -3.53 -60.49
CA GLU A 158 17.35 -2.97 -61.09
C GLU A 158 16.58 -2.20 -60.00
N VAL A 159 16.37 -0.91 -60.21
CA VAL A 159 15.58 0.00 -59.36
C VAL A 159 14.15 -0.01 -59.91
N PRO A 160 13.12 -0.44 -59.17
CA PRO A 160 11.84 -0.84 -59.78
C PRO A 160 10.97 0.27 -60.40
N GLU A 161 10.78 1.39 -59.71
CA GLU A 161 9.86 2.50 -60.05
C GLU A 161 10.13 3.68 -59.09
N PHE A 162 9.45 4.82 -59.25
CA PHE A 162 9.32 5.90 -58.24
C PHE A 162 7.89 6.44 -58.27
N SER A 163 7.28 6.71 -57.11
CA SER A 163 5.93 7.29 -57.06
C SER A 163 5.64 7.98 -55.73
N SER A 164 5.27 9.27 -55.81
CA SER A 164 5.11 10.23 -54.69
C SER A 164 3.93 9.97 -53.75
N ASN A 165 3.28 8.82 -53.84
CA ASN A 165 1.93 8.61 -53.30
C ASN A 165 1.97 7.62 -52.13
N SER A 166 2.00 8.15 -50.91
CA SER A 166 1.99 7.36 -49.67
C SER A 166 0.58 7.19 -49.09
N VAL A 167 0.42 6.17 -48.24
CA VAL A 167 -0.82 5.87 -47.51
C VAL A 167 -0.48 5.35 -46.12
N THR A 168 -1.08 5.93 -45.07
CA THR A 168 -0.82 5.54 -43.68
C THR A 168 -2.09 5.23 -42.88
N PHE A 169 -1.95 4.35 -41.88
CA PHE A 169 -2.99 3.90 -40.97
C PHE A 169 -2.44 3.85 -39.54
N SER A 170 -3.19 4.33 -38.55
CA SER A 170 -2.77 4.33 -37.13
C SER A 170 -3.31 3.15 -36.33
N GLY A 171 -2.52 2.65 -35.37
CA GLY A 171 -2.89 1.59 -34.44
C GLY A 171 -1.84 1.40 -33.35
N GLY A 172 -2.27 1.14 -32.11
CA GLY A 172 -1.39 1.02 -30.95
C GLY A 172 -2.11 0.50 -29.70
N ILE A 173 -1.32 0.12 -28.70
CA ILE A 173 -1.75 -0.43 -27.40
C ILE A 173 -1.49 0.61 -26.31
N THR A 174 -2.44 0.76 -25.37
CA THR A 174 -2.21 1.51 -24.13
C THR A 174 -2.89 0.80 -22.95
N LEU A 175 -2.14 0.61 -21.86
CA LEU A 175 -2.61 0.08 -20.59
C LEU A 175 -2.27 1.09 -19.49
N SER A 176 -3.21 1.38 -18.60
CA SER A 176 -2.98 2.27 -17.47
C SER A 176 -3.78 1.87 -16.22
N GLY A 177 -3.39 2.42 -15.08
CA GLY A 177 -4.10 2.28 -13.82
C GLY A 177 -3.61 3.28 -12.79
N ASP A 178 -4.53 4.03 -12.18
CA ASP A 178 -4.22 5.14 -11.28
C ASP A 178 -3.60 4.70 -9.94
N ALA A 179 -3.80 3.44 -9.55
CA ALA A 179 -3.39 2.89 -8.26
C ALA A 179 -3.22 1.36 -8.32
N ALA A 180 -2.09 0.90 -8.87
CA ALA A 180 -1.66 -0.49 -8.84
C ALA A 180 -0.89 -0.80 -7.55
N GLY A 181 -1.24 -1.90 -6.87
CA GLY A 181 -0.50 -2.47 -5.74
C GLY A 181 0.40 -3.64 -6.16
N ASP A 182 1.05 -4.28 -5.20
CA ASP A 182 2.01 -5.35 -5.47
C ASP A 182 1.38 -6.58 -6.15
N GLY A 183 2.00 -7.06 -7.23
CA GLY A 183 1.49 -8.17 -8.05
C GLY A 183 0.28 -7.86 -8.94
N THR A 184 -0.09 -6.59 -9.13
CA THR A 184 -1.17 -6.19 -10.06
C THR A 184 -0.78 -6.58 -11.49
N SER A 185 -1.67 -7.24 -12.26
CA SER A 185 -1.30 -7.77 -13.59
C SER A 185 -2.38 -7.58 -14.66
N TYR A 186 -1.93 -7.32 -15.88
CA TYR A 186 -2.70 -7.09 -17.10
C TYR A 186 -2.26 -8.06 -18.20
N GLU A 187 -3.15 -8.39 -19.13
CA GLU A 187 -2.87 -9.24 -20.29
C GLU A 187 -3.49 -8.63 -21.56
N TYR A 188 -2.77 -8.68 -22.68
CA TYR A 188 -3.28 -8.30 -24.02
C TYR A 188 -2.75 -9.27 -25.09
N GLN A 189 -3.20 -9.12 -26.34
CA GLN A 189 -2.73 -9.94 -27.47
C GLN A 189 -2.15 -9.08 -28.59
N LEU A 190 -1.15 -9.63 -29.28
CA LEU A 190 -0.47 -9.02 -30.42
C LEU A 190 -0.08 -10.13 -31.42
N ASP A 191 -0.42 -9.99 -32.70
CA ASP A 191 -0.26 -11.09 -33.68
C ASP A 191 1.07 -11.04 -34.45
N ASN A 192 1.67 -9.85 -34.61
CA ASN A 192 2.98 -9.59 -35.20
C ASN A 192 3.72 -8.46 -34.47
N LEU A 193 5.06 -8.41 -34.59
CA LEU A 193 5.90 -7.33 -34.05
C LEU A 193 6.16 -6.20 -35.06
N ASP A 194 5.57 -6.28 -36.26
CA ASP A 194 5.88 -5.34 -37.34
C ASP A 194 5.21 -3.98 -37.02
N GLY A 195 6.02 -2.94 -36.85
CA GLY A 195 5.57 -1.64 -36.38
C GLY A 195 5.17 -1.60 -34.90
N VAL A 196 5.93 -2.31 -34.03
CA VAL A 196 5.93 -2.06 -32.58
C VAL A 196 6.93 -0.94 -32.30
N ASP A 197 6.45 0.30 -32.37
CA ASP A 197 7.25 1.52 -32.17
C ASP A 197 6.78 2.27 -30.90
N ASP A 198 7.42 3.41 -30.59
CA ASP A 198 7.08 4.33 -29.48
C ASP A 198 6.86 3.66 -28.11
N PHE A 199 7.55 2.54 -27.84
CA PHE A 199 7.38 1.77 -26.60
C PHE A 199 7.80 2.58 -25.36
N ALA A 200 6.81 3.00 -24.57
CA ALA A 200 6.95 3.82 -23.38
C ALA A 200 6.35 3.13 -22.13
N ILE A 201 7.01 3.32 -20.98
CA ILE A 201 6.50 2.95 -19.66
C ILE A 201 6.71 4.14 -18.73
N ASN A 202 5.62 4.68 -18.18
CA ASN A 202 5.63 5.73 -17.17
C ASN A 202 5.08 5.18 -15.85
N THR A 203 5.71 5.56 -14.74
CA THR A 203 5.20 5.34 -13.38
C THR A 203 5.07 6.67 -12.66
N THR A 204 3.95 6.89 -11.99
CA THR A 204 3.58 8.13 -11.29
C THR A 204 3.36 7.83 -9.82
N GLY A 205 3.98 8.62 -8.95
CA GLY A 205 3.85 8.43 -7.51
C GLY A 205 2.42 8.70 -7.00
N VAL A 206 2.03 7.92 -5.99
CA VAL A 206 0.73 7.99 -5.31
C VAL A 206 0.99 8.01 -3.80
N GLU A 207 0.38 8.93 -3.07
CA GLU A 207 0.37 8.92 -1.59
C GLU A 207 -0.90 8.22 -1.07
N ASN A 208 -0.73 7.01 -0.54
CA ASN A 208 -1.77 6.20 0.11
C ASN A 208 -1.79 6.49 1.63
N SER A 209 -2.96 6.40 2.27
CA SER A 209 -3.10 6.71 3.70
C SER A 209 -4.21 5.88 4.39
N GLU A 210 -3.96 5.47 5.64
CA GLU A 210 -4.89 4.75 6.51
C GLU A 210 -4.86 5.37 7.91
N THR A 211 -5.96 5.28 8.67
CA THR A 211 -6.05 5.83 10.03
C THR A 211 -6.31 4.70 11.03
N GLU A 212 -5.43 4.54 12.02
CA GLU A 212 -5.56 3.55 13.10
C GLU A 212 -5.73 4.24 14.47
N GLU A 213 -6.55 3.63 15.34
CA GLU A 213 -6.71 4.05 16.74
C GLU A 213 -5.64 3.35 17.59
N VAL A 214 -4.54 4.05 17.87
CA VAL A 214 -3.58 3.61 18.90
C VAL A 214 -4.27 3.80 20.25
N SER A 215 -4.38 2.74 21.06
CA SER A 215 -5.10 2.77 22.33
C SER A 215 -4.54 1.73 23.30
N MET A 216 -3.95 2.17 24.41
CA MET A 216 -3.20 1.30 25.33
C MET A 216 -3.23 1.80 26.78
N ARG A 217 -3.04 0.87 27.74
CA ARG A 217 -3.04 1.17 29.18
C ARG A 217 -1.91 0.39 29.86
N ASP A 218 -0.71 0.97 29.84
CA ASP A 218 0.54 0.38 30.35
C ASP A 218 1.51 1.49 30.81
N THR A 219 2.70 1.13 31.29
CA THR A 219 3.80 2.06 31.62
C THR A 219 5.16 1.51 31.21
N GLY A 220 6.03 2.39 30.74
CA GLY A 220 7.33 2.09 30.14
C GLY A 220 7.39 2.45 28.65
N GLU A 221 8.45 1.98 27.99
CA GLU A 221 8.71 2.13 26.56
C GLU A 221 7.83 1.17 25.74
N VAL A 222 7.05 1.71 24.81
CA VAL A 222 6.10 0.98 23.96
C VAL A 222 6.20 1.40 22.49
N ASP A 223 5.93 0.44 21.62
CA ASP A 223 5.83 0.61 20.16
C ASP A 223 4.38 1.04 19.82
N PRO A 224 4.15 2.26 19.33
CA PRO A 224 2.79 2.77 19.03
C PRO A 224 2.18 2.15 17.76
N GLY A 225 2.90 1.30 17.02
CA GLY A 225 2.41 0.66 15.80
C GLY A 225 2.90 1.32 14.50
N ILE A 226 3.04 2.65 14.53
CA ILE A 226 3.16 3.58 13.38
C ILE A 226 3.91 2.98 12.17
N GLY A 227 3.14 2.67 11.12
CA GLY A 227 3.60 2.20 9.82
C GLY A 227 3.68 3.27 8.73
N GLY A 228 3.84 2.80 7.50
CA GLY A 228 4.04 3.61 6.31
C GLY A 228 5.50 3.83 5.91
N ASN A 229 5.74 4.82 5.03
CA ASN A 229 7.08 5.30 4.68
C ASN A 229 7.21 6.84 4.63
N VAL A 230 6.17 7.56 5.05
CA VAL A 230 6.18 9.01 5.30
C VAL A 230 5.57 9.27 6.68
N ASP A 231 6.23 10.09 7.50
CA ASP A 231 5.75 10.43 8.85
C ASP A 231 4.27 10.92 8.83
N PRO A 232 3.42 10.52 9.80
CA PRO A 232 2.04 10.99 9.89
C PRO A 232 1.93 12.52 10.11
N PRO A 233 0.74 13.12 9.96
CA PRO A 233 0.52 14.54 10.26
C PRO A 233 0.37 14.82 11.77
N GLU A 234 0.38 16.11 12.15
CA GLU A 234 0.01 16.59 13.50
C GLU A 234 -1.25 15.86 14.01
N THR A 235 -1.13 15.16 15.15
CA THR A 235 -2.18 14.28 15.71
C THR A 235 -2.49 14.68 17.15
N GLU A 236 -3.75 14.58 17.60
CA GLU A 236 -4.10 14.77 19.02
C GLU A 236 -3.88 13.46 19.80
N ILE A 237 -3.04 13.51 20.82
CA ILE A 237 -2.85 12.44 21.80
C ILE A 237 -3.67 12.75 23.06
N THR A 238 -4.39 11.76 23.56
CA THR A 238 -5.20 11.80 24.78
C THR A 238 -4.54 10.95 25.86
N LEU A 239 -4.49 11.50 27.07
CA LEU A 239 -4.00 10.87 28.29
C LEU A 239 -5.13 10.88 29.32
N GLU A 240 -5.80 9.73 29.50
CA GLU A 240 -6.89 9.50 30.44
C GLU A 240 -6.38 8.84 31.73
N GLY A 241 -6.82 9.33 32.89
CA GLY A 241 -6.54 8.68 34.16
C GLY A 241 -7.38 7.42 34.37
N ASN A 242 -6.87 6.50 35.19
CA ASN A 242 -7.66 5.33 35.58
C ASN A 242 -7.68 5.17 37.11
N GLY A 243 -8.85 5.02 37.68
CA GLY A 243 -9.07 4.81 39.12
C GLY A 243 -10.31 5.52 39.62
N PHE A 244 -10.72 5.20 40.85
CA PHE A 244 -11.98 5.69 41.42
C PHE A 244 -11.87 7.03 42.18
N GLY A 245 -10.71 7.66 42.21
CA GLY A 245 -10.44 8.88 42.98
C GLY A 245 -10.34 8.61 44.48
N SER A 246 -10.94 9.49 45.28
CA SER A 246 -10.98 9.37 46.74
C SER A 246 -12.28 8.71 47.21
N ARG A 247 -12.17 7.78 48.16
CA ARG A 247 -13.27 7.34 49.02
C ARG A 247 -12.79 7.19 50.47
N THR A 248 -13.71 6.88 51.38
CA THR A 248 -13.41 6.74 52.81
C THR A 248 -13.78 5.34 53.30
N VAL A 249 -12.86 4.68 54.00
CA VAL A 249 -13.04 3.36 54.59
C VAL A 249 -13.10 3.49 56.11
N THR A 250 -14.18 2.99 56.71
CA THR A 250 -14.45 3.08 58.16
C THR A 250 -15.00 1.78 58.72
N ASP A 251 -14.63 1.45 59.97
CA ASP A 251 -15.31 0.46 60.81
C ASP A 251 -15.13 0.82 62.29
N SER A 252 -15.86 0.14 63.18
CA SER A 252 -15.77 0.35 64.64
C SER A 252 -16.06 -0.91 65.45
N ALA A 253 -15.34 -1.07 66.55
CA ALA A 253 -15.49 -2.17 67.51
C ALA A 253 -15.54 -1.63 68.95
N THR A 254 -16.50 -2.13 69.74
CA THR A 254 -16.75 -1.65 71.10
C THR A 254 -16.40 -2.69 72.17
N GLY A 255 -15.90 -2.25 73.32
CA GLY A 255 -15.45 -3.12 74.42
C GLY A 255 -14.28 -4.03 74.02
N VAL A 256 -13.34 -3.54 73.20
CA VAL A 256 -12.16 -4.30 72.77
C VAL A 256 -11.07 -4.26 73.84
N SER A 257 -10.49 -5.44 74.14
CA SER A 257 -9.47 -5.63 75.17
C SER A 257 -8.06 -5.72 74.58
N ASP A 258 -7.05 -5.80 75.46
CA ASP A 258 -5.63 -5.91 75.10
C ASP A 258 -5.36 -7.04 74.07
N GLY A 259 -4.62 -6.71 73.02
CA GLY A 259 -4.30 -7.62 71.92
C GLY A 259 -5.42 -7.78 70.87
N TYR A 260 -6.42 -6.89 70.85
CA TYR A 260 -7.39 -6.82 69.76
C TYR A 260 -6.70 -6.47 68.44
N SER A 261 -7.13 -7.11 67.35
CA SER A 261 -6.65 -6.82 65.99
C SER A 261 -7.76 -7.02 64.96
N THR A 262 -7.76 -6.18 63.92
CA THR A 262 -8.63 -6.29 62.73
C THR A 262 -7.82 -6.05 61.45
N THR A 263 -8.41 -6.39 60.31
CA THR A 263 -7.82 -6.18 58.98
C THR A 263 -8.59 -5.11 58.21
N VAL A 264 -7.87 -4.17 57.60
CA VAL A 264 -8.44 -3.12 56.75
C VAL A 264 -7.94 -3.33 55.33
N ASP A 265 -8.82 -3.82 54.46
CA ASP A 265 -8.50 -4.02 53.04
C ASP A 265 -8.63 -2.68 52.30
N LEU A 266 -7.56 -2.26 51.60
CA LEU A 266 -7.52 -1.03 50.81
C LEU A 266 -7.14 -1.38 49.37
N GLU A 267 -8.06 -1.13 48.43
CA GLU A 267 -7.90 -1.38 46.99
C GLU A 267 -7.07 -0.27 46.31
N GLY A 268 -7.17 0.97 46.81
CA GLY A 268 -6.66 2.16 46.12
C GLY A 268 -5.13 2.29 46.07
N SER A 269 -4.59 2.45 44.86
CA SER A 269 -3.15 2.38 44.53
C SER A 269 -2.27 3.55 44.99
N LEU A 270 -2.86 4.65 45.50
CA LEU A 270 -2.15 5.88 45.90
C LEU A 270 -2.31 6.19 47.40
N THR A 271 -2.86 5.26 48.16
CA THR A 271 -3.31 5.46 49.55
C THR A 271 -2.16 5.70 50.55
N ASP A 272 -0.91 5.39 50.18
CA ASP A 272 0.31 5.64 50.96
C ASP A 272 0.99 7.00 50.65
N THR A 273 0.54 7.71 49.61
CA THR A 273 1.20 8.93 49.10
C THR A 273 0.82 10.20 49.87
N ASP A 274 1.61 11.27 49.70
CA ASP A 274 1.33 12.62 50.23
C ASP A 274 0.07 13.31 49.61
N LYS A 275 -0.72 12.56 48.84
CA LYS A 275 -2.00 12.98 48.25
C LYS A 275 -3.21 12.42 49.02
N SER A 276 -3.04 11.35 49.78
CA SER A 276 -4.08 10.81 50.67
C SER A 276 -4.01 11.49 52.05
N ALA A 277 -5.14 11.58 52.76
CA ALA A 277 -5.14 12.01 54.15
C ALA A 277 -4.46 10.97 55.07
N ALA A 278 -3.63 11.47 55.99
CA ALA A 278 -2.95 10.67 57.01
C ALA A 278 -3.96 9.78 57.80
N PRO A 279 -3.71 8.47 57.99
CA PRO A 279 -4.68 7.56 58.58
C PRO A 279 -5.02 7.94 60.04
N THR A 280 -6.31 8.01 60.39
CA THR A 280 -6.75 8.31 61.76
C THR A 280 -7.47 7.15 62.43
N VAL A 281 -7.23 6.99 63.74
CA VAL A 281 -7.88 6.02 64.59
C VAL A 281 -8.30 6.70 65.89
N ASP A 282 -9.59 6.73 66.15
CA ASP A 282 -10.21 7.22 67.37
C ASP A 282 -10.23 6.11 68.43
N VAL A 283 -9.63 6.38 69.58
CA VAL A 283 -9.72 5.54 70.79
C VAL A 283 -10.65 6.23 71.77
N THR A 284 -11.80 5.61 72.07
CA THR A 284 -12.79 6.13 73.03
C THR A 284 -12.70 5.35 74.35
N GLY A 285 -12.73 6.09 75.46
CA GLY A 285 -12.56 5.53 76.80
C GLY A 285 -13.75 4.69 77.25
N VAL A 286 -13.44 3.57 77.91
CA VAL A 286 -14.39 2.59 78.49
C VAL A 286 -13.99 2.32 79.94
N THR A 287 -14.99 2.26 80.84
CA THR A 287 -14.81 1.81 82.22
C THR A 287 -15.25 0.35 82.36
N ASN A 288 -14.30 -0.58 82.52
CA ASN A 288 -14.58 -1.98 82.84
C ASN A 288 -14.52 -2.23 84.35
N SER A 289 -15.27 -3.21 84.87
CA SER A 289 -15.45 -3.37 86.32
C SER A 289 -15.92 -4.75 86.78
N GLU A 290 -15.22 -5.32 87.77
CA GLU A 290 -15.53 -6.63 88.37
C GLU A 290 -15.71 -6.56 89.90
N TRP A 291 -16.23 -7.64 90.50
CA TRP A 291 -16.51 -7.73 91.93
C TRP A 291 -15.44 -8.55 92.64
N ASP A 292 -14.83 -8.00 93.69
CA ASP A 292 -13.96 -8.74 94.59
C ASP A 292 -14.44 -8.71 96.06
N ASN A 293 -14.05 -9.72 96.83
CA ASN A 293 -14.39 -9.88 98.23
C ASN A 293 -13.23 -10.49 99.03
N VAL A 294 -12.74 -9.75 100.02
CA VAL A 294 -11.68 -10.19 100.94
C VAL A 294 -12.28 -10.59 102.28
N SER A 295 -12.16 -11.88 102.61
CA SER A 295 -12.71 -12.48 103.83
C SER A 295 -11.61 -13.00 104.77
N ALA A 296 -11.74 -12.70 106.07
CA ALA A 296 -10.90 -13.26 107.14
C ALA A 296 -11.79 -13.75 108.30
N SER A 297 -11.39 -14.82 108.98
CA SER A 297 -12.17 -15.41 110.08
C SER A 297 -11.31 -15.68 111.32
N GLY A 298 -11.93 -15.50 112.49
CA GLY A 298 -11.30 -15.66 113.80
C GLY A 298 -10.19 -14.65 114.11
N VAL A 299 -10.17 -13.48 113.44
CA VAL A 299 -9.08 -12.49 113.62
C VAL A 299 -9.16 -11.82 114.98
N SER A 300 -7.99 -11.60 115.58
CA SER A 300 -7.80 -11.11 116.94
C SER A 300 -7.29 -9.66 116.96
N ASN A 301 -7.36 -9.01 118.12
CA ASN A 301 -6.88 -7.62 118.27
C ASN A 301 -5.37 -7.49 117.99
N GLY A 302 -5.03 -6.74 116.94
CA GLY A 302 -3.68 -6.55 116.43
C GLY A 302 -3.31 -7.41 115.20
N ASP A 303 -4.23 -8.23 114.70
CA ASP A 303 -4.05 -8.93 113.42
C ASP A 303 -4.19 -7.97 112.22
N SER A 304 -3.66 -8.36 111.05
CA SER A 304 -3.70 -7.59 109.81
C SER A 304 -4.28 -8.41 108.66
N ILE A 305 -5.33 -7.89 108.00
CA ILE A 305 -5.97 -8.48 106.82
C ILE A 305 -5.34 -7.84 105.57
N PRO A 306 -4.69 -8.61 104.67
CA PRO A 306 -4.21 -8.07 103.40
C PRO A 306 -5.39 -7.71 102.49
N LEU A 307 -5.42 -6.48 102.00
CA LEU A 307 -6.46 -5.97 101.11
C LEU A 307 -5.82 -5.63 99.77
N GLU A 308 -5.88 -6.57 98.82
CA GLU A 308 -5.46 -6.31 97.45
C GLU A 308 -6.56 -5.51 96.75
N VAL A 309 -6.23 -4.32 96.23
CA VAL A 309 -7.19 -3.43 95.54
C VAL A 309 -6.60 -3.06 94.19
N SER A 310 -7.35 -3.35 93.14
CA SER A 310 -6.87 -3.36 91.76
C SER A 310 -7.75 -2.54 90.81
N GLY A 311 -7.38 -2.54 89.52
CA GLY A 311 -7.88 -1.57 88.54
C GLY A 311 -7.05 -0.28 88.51
N THR A 312 -7.69 0.84 88.16
CA THR A 312 -7.06 2.17 87.99
C THR A 312 -7.86 3.34 88.54
N THR A 313 -9.08 3.12 89.00
CA THR A 313 -9.96 4.11 89.62
C THR A 313 -10.59 3.53 90.88
N SER A 314 -10.92 4.38 91.86
CA SER A 314 -11.38 3.93 93.18
C SER A 314 -12.56 2.96 93.11
N PRO A 315 -12.57 1.88 93.92
CA PRO A 315 -13.63 0.89 93.88
C PRO A 315 -14.94 1.42 94.49
N THR A 316 -16.05 0.78 94.14
CA THR A 316 -17.43 1.22 94.48
C THR A 316 -18.32 0.05 94.92
N GLY A 317 -19.32 0.29 95.74
CA GLY A 317 -20.38 -0.68 96.07
C GLY A 317 -19.87 -1.85 96.92
N PRO A 318 -20.76 -2.64 97.57
CA PRO A 318 -22.18 -2.84 97.24
C PRO A 318 -23.17 -1.92 97.98
N SER A 319 -22.72 -0.86 98.64
CA SER A 319 -23.63 0.01 99.42
C SER A 319 -24.69 0.71 98.56
N SER A 320 -25.77 1.19 99.20
CA SER A 320 -26.80 1.98 98.53
C SER A 320 -26.34 3.37 98.09
N ASN A 321 -25.21 3.86 98.61
CA ASN A 321 -24.58 5.12 98.19
C ASN A 321 -23.54 4.90 97.07
N GLY A 322 -23.10 3.65 96.85
CA GLY A 322 -22.05 3.31 95.89
C GLY A 322 -20.67 3.15 96.53
N GLU A 323 -20.56 3.03 97.85
CA GLU A 323 -19.29 2.84 98.57
C GLU A 323 -18.95 1.35 98.77
N PRO A 324 -17.67 0.97 98.84
CA PRO A 324 -17.24 -0.32 99.38
C PRO A 324 -17.77 -0.56 100.79
N THR A 325 -17.91 -1.83 101.21
CA THR A 325 -18.46 -2.15 102.54
C THR A 325 -17.65 -3.19 103.27
N VAL A 326 -17.44 -2.98 104.58
CA VAL A 326 -16.94 -4.01 105.49
C VAL A 326 -18.07 -4.51 106.40
N THR A 327 -18.13 -5.82 106.63
CA THR A 327 -19.05 -6.46 107.58
C THR A 327 -18.24 -7.15 108.66
N PHE A 328 -18.48 -6.77 109.92
CA PHE A 328 -18.03 -7.51 111.09
C PHE A 328 -19.10 -8.54 111.46
N THR A 329 -18.68 -9.78 111.76
CA THR A 329 -19.55 -10.88 112.20
C THR A 329 -19.05 -11.43 113.53
N GLY A 330 -19.95 -11.54 114.52
CA GLY A 330 -19.62 -12.02 115.87
C GLY A 330 -19.34 -13.53 115.92
N VAL A 331 -18.29 -13.94 116.64
CA VAL A 331 -17.84 -15.35 116.71
C VAL A 331 -18.48 -16.10 117.89
N GLU A 332 -18.61 -17.43 117.78
CA GLU A 332 -19.47 -18.24 118.64
C GLU A 332 -19.07 -18.29 120.13
N LYS A 333 -20.09 -18.18 121.00
CA LYS A 333 -20.01 -18.37 122.45
C LYS A 333 -19.87 -19.86 122.80
N HIS A 334 -18.74 -20.26 123.35
CA HIS A 334 -18.47 -21.60 123.84
C HIS A 334 -18.82 -21.73 125.34
N THR A 335 -19.69 -22.68 125.69
CA THR A 335 -19.85 -23.13 127.08
C THR A 335 -18.57 -23.83 127.54
N ILE A 336 -18.09 -23.45 128.73
CA ILE A 336 -16.81 -23.89 129.31
C ILE A 336 -16.99 -25.15 130.17
N ASP A 337 -18.09 -25.15 130.93
CA ASP A 337 -18.41 -25.96 132.11
C ASP A 337 -19.88 -25.63 132.41
N ASP A 338 -20.76 -26.64 132.34
CA ASP A 338 -22.15 -26.53 132.83
C ASP A 338 -22.31 -27.41 134.07
N VAL A 339 -23.02 -26.92 135.09
CA VAL A 339 -23.02 -27.51 136.44
C VAL A 339 -23.47 -28.98 136.46
N GLU A 340 -24.20 -29.39 135.44
CA GLU A 340 -24.76 -30.73 135.27
C GLU A 340 -23.79 -31.76 134.65
N ASP A 341 -22.62 -31.36 134.15
CA ASP A 341 -21.59 -32.29 133.63
C ASP A 341 -20.95 -33.15 134.75
N GLY A 342 -20.72 -32.54 135.92
CA GLY A 342 -20.14 -33.16 137.11
C GLY A 342 -18.70 -32.77 137.46
N ASP A 343 -18.04 -31.87 136.72
CA ASP A 343 -16.63 -31.46 136.96
C ASP A 343 -16.49 -30.31 138.01
N THR A 344 -17.61 -29.93 138.66
CA THR A 344 -17.62 -29.11 139.88
C THR A 344 -17.18 -29.89 141.12
N THR A 345 -16.22 -29.35 141.88
CA THR A 345 -15.79 -29.87 143.19
C THR A 345 -16.15 -28.96 144.35
N THR A 346 -16.17 -29.52 145.57
CA THR A 346 -16.68 -28.84 146.77
C THR A 346 -15.67 -28.86 147.90
N LEU A 347 -15.47 -27.70 148.54
CA LEU A 347 -14.42 -27.48 149.54
C LEU A 347 -15.01 -26.81 150.78
N SER A 348 -15.10 -27.58 151.87
CA SER A 348 -15.21 -27.03 153.23
C SER A 348 -13.80 -26.87 153.81
N SER A 349 -13.55 -25.78 154.53
CA SER A 349 -12.19 -25.31 154.82
C SER A 349 -11.34 -26.30 155.63
N GLU A 350 -10.12 -26.62 155.15
CA GLU A 350 -9.12 -27.46 155.85
C GLU A 350 -8.44 -26.78 157.07
N TRP A 351 -9.17 -25.95 157.83
CA TRP A 351 -8.67 -25.35 159.07
C TRP A 351 -9.03 -26.20 160.29
N ASP A 352 -8.06 -27.04 160.67
CA ASP A 352 -8.14 -28.01 161.76
C ASP A 352 -8.54 -27.39 163.11
N GLY A 353 -9.74 -27.74 163.60
CA GLY A 353 -10.10 -27.63 165.01
C GLY A 353 -11.52 -27.17 165.35
N TRP A 354 -12.19 -26.38 164.50
CA TRP A 354 -13.49 -25.75 164.81
C TRP A 354 -14.50 -25.90 163.66
N SER A 355 -15.04 -27.10 163.45
CA SER A 355 -16.17 -27.32 162.54
C SER A 355 -17.28 -28.18 163.17
N SER A 356 -18.48 -27.60 163.20
CA SER A 356 -19.76 -28.30 163.35
C SER A 356 -20.87 -27.55 162.59
N GLY A 357 -20.48 -26.92 161.48
CA GLY A 357 -21.38 -26.21 160.57
C GLY A 357 -22.33 -27.16 159.85
N SER A 358 -23.28 -26.58 159.12
CA SER A 358 -24.38 -27.32 158.48
C SER A 358 -24.38 -27.20 156.96
N GLY A 359 -23.27 -26.70 156.39
CA GLY A 359 -23.16 -26.33 154.99
C GLY A 359 -23.44 -27.46 154.02
N THR A 360 -24.20 -27.13 152.97
CA THR A 360 -24.58 -28.02 151.90
C THR A 360 -24.33 -27.37 150.55
N THR A 361 -23.45 -28.01 149.78
CA THR A 361 -23.29 -27.81 148.33
C THR A 361 -24.17 -28.82 147.61
N SER A 362 -25.10 -28.37 146.78
CA SER A 362 -26.07 -29.25 146.11
C SER A 362 -26.61 -28.66 144.82
N ALA A 363 -26.81 -29.51 143.82
CA ALA A 363 -27.63 -29.17 142.66
C ALA A 363 -29.06 -28.83 143.12
N THR A 364 -29.52 -27.61 142.81
CA THR A 364 -30.85 -27.11 143.22
C THR A 364 -31.83 -27.20 142.07
N SER A 365 -33.07 -27.60 142.37
CA SER A 365 -34.17 -27.66 141.39
C SER A 365 -35.29 -26.65 141.72
N THR A 366 -34.99 -25.65 142.55
CA THR A 366 -35.94 -24.60 142.98
C THR A 366 -35.51 -23.20 142.58
N ASN A 367 -34.21 -22.91 142.62
CA ASN A 367 -33.61 -21.63 142.27
C ASN A 367 -32.77 -21.76 140.98
N VAL A 368 -33.32 -22.47 139.99
CA VAL A 368 -32.63 -22.78 138.72
C VAL A 368 -32.47 -21.51 137.89
N ILE A 369 -31.26 -21.29 137.35
CA ILE A 369 -30.89 -20.19 136.46
C ILE A 369 -31.16 -20.59 135.01
N ASP A 370 -30.55 -21.68 134.53
CA ASP A 370 -30.85 -22.31 133.23
C ASP A 370 -30.86 -23.86 133.36
N GLY A 371 -31.10 -24.58 132.26
CA GLY A 371 -30.97 -26.03 132.21
C GLY A 371 -32.00 -26.78 133.06
N SER A 372 -31.53 -27.63 133.98
CA SER A 372 -32.37 -28.45 134.85
C SER A 372 -32.02 -28.32 136.34
N HIS A 373 -30.75 -28.10 136.69
CA HIS A 373 -30.28 -27.90 138.07
C HIS A 373 -29.02 -27.01 138.14
N SER A 374 -29.11 -25.89 138.82
CA SER A 374 -27.97 -24.99 139.07
C SER A 374 -27.23 -25.34 140.37
N LEU A 375 -26.03 -24.79 140.60
CA LEU A 375 -25.21 -25.11 141.78
C LEU A 375 -25.59 -24.23 142.96
N GLU A 376 -26.23 -24.77 144.00
CA GLU A 376 -26.52 -24.03 145.25
C GLU A 376 -25.48 -24.31 146.33
N VAL A 377 -24.92 -23.24 146.91
CA VAL A 377 -23.98 -23.28 148.03
C VAL A 377 -24.56 -22.53 149.22
N SER A 378 -25.00 -23.29 150.23
CA SER A 378 -25.69 -22.79 151.42
C SER A 378 -24.95 -23.19 152.70
N GLY A 379 -24.97 -22.33 153.72
CA GLY A 379 -24.33 -22.59 155.02
C GLY A 379 -24.59 -21.51 156.06
N SER A 380 -24.39 -21.85 157.34
CA SER A 380 -24.62 -20.94 158.48
C SER A 380 -23.48 -20.99 159.51
N ASN A 381 -23.02 -19.81 159.95
CA ASN A 381 -21.88 -19.66 160.87
C ASN A 381 -20.61 -20.35 160.33
N GLU A 382 -20.39 -20.33 159.02
CA GLU A 382 -19.28 -21.06 158.37
C GLU A 382 -18.77 -20.36 157.11
N LEU A 383 -17.59 -20.80 156.66
CA LEU A 383 -17.00 -20.43 155.37
C LEU A 383 -17.14 -21.62 154.43
N ALA A 384 -17.99 -21.50 153.41
CA ALA A 384 -18.27 -22.57 152.44
C ALA A 384 -17.75 -22.19 151.05
N SER A 385 -17.25 -23.15 150.27
CA SER A 385 -16.82 -22.89 148.90
C SER A 385 -17.10 -24.04 147.94
N ALA A 386 -17.37 -23.67 146.68
CA ALA A 386 -17.39 -24.58 145.55
C ALA A 386 -16.39 -24.10 144.51
N THR A 387 -15.87 -25.01 143.69
CA THR A 387 -14.70 -24.77 142.85
C THR A 387 -14.74 -25.71 141.65
N THR A 388 -14.80 -25.15 140.45
CA THR A 388 -14.79 -25.95 139.23
C THR A 388 -13.40 -26.53 138.95
N THR A 389 -13.31 -27.68 138.26
CA THR A 389 -12.01 -28.31 138.00
C THR A 389 -11.72 -28.47 136.53
N ARG A 390 -10.71 -27.73 136.07
CA ARG A 390 -10.34 -27.66 134.65
C ARG A 390 -8.83 -27.82 134.45
N SER A 391 -8.44 -28.29 133.28
CA SER A 391 -7.09 -28.80 133.00
C SER A 391 -6.15 -27.81 132.33
N SER A 392 -6.63 -26.62 131.97
CA SER A 392 -5.87 -25.54 131.33
C SER A 392 -6.45 -24.18 131.66
N ASP A 393 -5.60 -23.16 131.72
CA ASP A 393 -6.01 -21.77 131.80
C ASP A 393 -6.74 -21.31 130.52
N ILE A 394 -7.64 -20.34 130.68
CA ILE A 394 -8.32 -19.60 129.62
C ILE A 394 -7.80 -18.15 129.60
N THR A 395 -7.55 -17.62 128.41
CA THR A 395 -7.21 -16.22 128.16
C THR A 395 -8.43 -15.31 128.00
N ASP A 396 -9.51 -15.86 127.47
CA ASP A 396 -10.68 -15.13 126.98
C ASP A 396 -11.64 -14.72 128.12
N PRO A 397 -12.58 -13.78 127.89
CA PRO A 397 -13.52 -13.35 128.93
C PRO A 397 -14.42 -14.48 129.44
N LEU A 398 -14.47 -14.65 130.77
CA LEU A 398 -15.33 -15.60 131.46
C LEU A 398 -16.63 -14.93 131.88
N SER A 399 -17.75 -15.36 131.31
CA SER A 399 -19.09 -15.06 131.82
C SER A 399 -19.58 -16.18 132.74
N VAL A 400 -20.26 -15.81 133.84
CA VAL A 400 -20.93 -16.70 134.78
C VAL A 400 -22.23 -16.06 135.29
N ASP A 401 -23.31 -16.83 135.37
CA ASP A 401 -24.61 -16.33 135.84
C ASP A 401 -24.82 -16.65 137.33
N VAL A 402 -25.18 -15.64 138.14
CA VAL A 402 -25.14 -15.71 139.61
C VAL A 402 -26.40 -15.16 140.27
N LEU A 403 -27.02 -15.95 141.15
CA LEU A 403 -28.27 -15.64 141.85
C LEU A 403 -28.08 -15.72 143.37
N ILE A 404 -28.38 -14.64 144.09
CA ILE A 404 -28.34 -14.61 145.57
C ILE A 404 -29.78 -14.48 146.08
N PRO A 405 -30.45 -15.56 146.53
CA PRO A 405 -31.88 -15.54 146.87
C PRO A 405 -32.21 -14.86 148.21
N GLN A 406 -31.22 -14.58 149.08
CA GLN A 406 -31.48 -13.98 150.39
C GLN A 406 -30.29 -13.17 150.91
N LYS A 407 -30.59 -12.20 151.78
CA LYS A 407 -29.63 -11.49 152.62
C LYS A 407 -29.80 -11.92 154.08
N THR A 408 -28.72 -11.86 154.87
CA THR A 408 -28.72 -12.16 156.32
C THR A 408 -28.96 -10.92 157.19
N GLY A 409 -28.68 -9.72 156.69
CA GLY A 409 -28.77 -8.46 157.42
C GLY A 409 -27.50 -8.06 158.18
N ASP A 410 -26.33 -8.64 157.87
CA ASP A 410 -25.05 -8.32 158.51
C ASP A 410 -23.94 -8.02 157.50
N SER A 411 -23.36 -6.83 157.59
CA SER A 411 -22.21 -6.37 156.79
C SER A 411 -20.94 -7.23 156.88
N GLY A 412 -20.86 -8.18 157.81
CA GLY A 412 -19.78 -9.18 157.90
C GLY A 412 -19.95 -10.41 157.00
N ASP A 413 -21.14 -10.62 156.42
CA ASP A 413 -21.46 -11.77 155.57
C ASP A 413 -21.35 -11.40 154.08
N SER A 414 -21.00 -12.36 153.22
CA SER A 414 -20.79 -12.07 151.78
C SER A 414 -20.84 -13.29 150.84
N THR A 415 -20.91 -12.98 149.54
CA THR A 415 -20.80 -13.94 148.43
C THR A 415 -19.69 -13.49 147.49
N THR A 416 -18.68 -14.33 147.28
CA THR A 416 -17.44 -13.94 146.62
C THR A 416 -17.11 -14.86 145.44
N LEU A 417 -16.96 -14.29 144.24
CA LEU A 417 -16.50 -14.97 143.03
C LEU A 417 -15.00 -14.73 142.87
N GLN A 418 -14.17 -15.74 143.15
CA GLN A 418 -12.70 -15.64 143.07
C GLN A 418 -12.20 -16.20 141.72
N LEU A 419 -11.51 -15.35 140.96
CA LEU A 419 -10.72 -15.79 139.81
C LEU A 419 -9.41 -16.44 140.29
N ARG A 420 -9.07 -17.60 139.72
CA ARG A 420 -7.82 -18.32 140.00
C ARG A 420 -7.20 -18.89 138.73
N SER A 421 -5.88 -18.90 138.66
CA SER A 421 -5.10 -19.66 137.68
C SER A 421 -5.18 -21.17 137.94
N SER A 422 -4.75 -21.98 136.96
CA SER A 422 -4.71 -23.44 137.03
C SER A 422 -3.82 -23.98 138.16
N ASP A 423 -2.84 -23.20 138.64
CA ASP A 423 -2.01 -23.50 139.81
C ASP A 423 -2.62 -23.05 141.15
N ALA A 424 -3.88 -22.63 141.14
CA ALA A 424 -4.68 -22.11 142.26
C ALA A 424 -4.26 -20.74 142.81
N THR A 425 -3.33 -20.02 142.16
CA THR A 425 -2.98 -18.64 142.53
C THR A 425 -4.20 -17.72 142.42
N PHE A 426 -4.33 -16.80 143.38
CA PHE A 426 -5.47 -15.89 143.49
C PHE A 426 -5.27 -14.66 142.60
N LEU A 427 -6.18 -14.43 141.65
CA LEU A 427 -6.08 -13.34 140.67
C LEU A 427 -6.95 -12.13 141.05
N GLY A 428 -8.06 -12.37 141.76
CA GLY A 428 -8.92 -11.32 142.31
C GLY A 428 -10.32 -11.84 142.65
N ALA A 429 -11.13 -11.05 143.35
CA ALA A 429 -12.43 -11.46 143.84
C ALA A 429 -13.53 -10.39 143.66
N LEU A 430 -14.62 -10.74 142.98
CA LEU A 430 -15.86 -9.95 143.01
C LEU A 430 -16.70 -10.36 144.23
N ASN A 431 -16.88 -9.43 145.15
CA ASN A 431 -17.49 -9.63 146.45
C ASN A 431 -18.84 -8.88 146.57
N PHE A 432 -19.93 -9.62 146.61
CA PHE A 432 -21.27 -9.12 146.95
C PHE A 432 -21.40 -9.08 148.48
N GLN A 433 -21.21 -7.90 149.09
CA GLN A 433 -21.41 -7.71 150.53
C GLN A 433 -22.91 -7.79 150.87
N ASP A 434 -23.28 -8.50 151.93
CA ASP A 434 -24.68 -8.75 152.30
C ASP A 434 -25.52 -7.47 152.45
N GLU A 435 -25.09 -6.52 153.28
CA GLU A 435 -25.71 -5.19 153.44
C GLU A 435 -24.87 -4.05 152.82
N GLY A 436 -24.18 -4.35 151.70
CA GLY A 436 -23.21 -3.43 151.08
C GLY A 436 -23.20 -3.44 149.55
N PRO A 437 -22.20 -2.79 148.94
CA PRO A 437 -21.97 -2.80 147.49
C PRO A 437 -21.50 -4.17 146.97
N VAL A 438 -21.40 -4.27 145.65
CA VAL A 438 -20.52 -5.24 144.98
C VAL A 438 -19.15 -4.59 144.78
N GLU A 439 -18.09 -5.22 145.23
CA GLU A 439 -16.71 -4.72 145.16
C GLU A 439 -15.78 -5.72 144.47
N PHE A 440 -14.71 -5.25 143.82
CA PHE A 440 -13.60 -6.08 143.36
C PHE A 440 -12.31 -5.63 144.06
N GLU A 441 -11.65 -6.54 144.79
CA GLU A 441 -10.50 -6.24 145.66
C GLU A 441 -10.70 -5.07 146.65
N GLY A 442 -11.96 -4.72 146.96
CA GLY A 442 -12.35 -3.60 147.84
C GLY A 442 -12.65 -2.27 147.12
N GLU A 443 -12.59 -2.22 145.78
CA GLU A 443 -13.07 -1.09 144.98
C GLU A 443 -14.52 -1.32 144.53
N THR A 444 -15.38 -0.30 144.59
CA THR A 444 -16.82 -0.43 144.30
C THR A 444 -17.10 -0.62 142.80
N VAL A 445 -17.54 -1.82 142.43
CA VAL A 445 -18.00 -2.18 141.06
C VAL A 445 -19.47 -1.77 140.87
N GLN A 446 -20.32 -2.03 141.87
CA GLN A 446 -21.73 -1.63 141.84
C GLN A 446 -22.20 -1.20 143.22
N SER A 447 -22.80 -0.02 143.33
CA SER A 447 -23.13 0.61 144.62
C SER A 447 -24.23 -0.08 145.42
N SER A 448 -25.00 -0.99 144.82
CA SER A 448 -25.95 -1.88 145.48
C SER A 448 -26.31 -3.09 144.61
N TRP A 449 -26.91 -4.11 145.21
CA TRP A 449 -27.46 -5.29 144.52
C TRP A 449 -28.69 -5.83 145.26
N SER A 450 -29.52 -6.59 144.54
CA SER A 450 -30.84 -7.09 144.97
C SER A 450 -30.83 -8.61 145.11
N THR A 451 -31.61 -9.14 146.05
CA THR A 451 -31.91 -10.58 146.07
C THR A 451 -32.78 -10.99 144.88
N ASP A 452 -32.91 -12.30 144.66
CA ASP A 452 -33.83 -12.89 143.65
C ASP A 452 -33.58 -12.40 142.22
N THR A 453 -32.38 -11.88 141.97
CA THR A 453 -31.92 -11.32 140.70
C THR A 453 -30.75 -12.16 140.21
N VAL A 454 -30.82 -12.65 138.96
CA VAL A 454 -29.67 -13.23 138.27
C VAL A 454 -28.78 -12.08 137.79
N TYR A 455 -27.51 -12.15 138.12
CA TYR A 455 -26.44 -11.27 137.65
C TYR A 455 -25.53 -12.08 136.75
N GLN A 456 -25.53 -11.75 135.46
CA GLN A 456 -24.51 -12.20 134.53
C GLN A 456 -23.25 -11.39 134.80
N VAL A 457 -22.24 -12.02 135.39
CA VAL A 457 -20.95 -11.42 135.69
C VAL A 457 -19.95 -11.89 134.64
N MET A 458 -19.43 -10.97 133.84
CA MET A 458 -18.32 -11.25 132.93
C MET A 458 -17.03 -10.61 133.43
N PHE A 459 -16.00 -11.43 133.56
CA PHE A 459 -14.62 -11.02 133.79
C PHE A 459 -13.87 -11.05 132.45
N ALA A 460 -13.43 -9.89 131.97
CA ALA A 460 -12.56 -9.75 130.79
C ALA A 460 -11.13 -9.42 131.22
N PRO A 461 -10.28 -10.41 131.50
CA PRO A 461 -8.93 -10.20 132.00
C PRO A 461 -7.96 -9.73 130.90
N ASN A 462 -7.32 -8.57 131.10
CA ASN A 462 -6.15 -8.17 130.35
C ASN A 462 -4.88 -8.62 131.09
N PHE A 463 -4.52 -9.89 130.86
CA PHE A 463 -3.35 -10.55 131.44
C PHE A 463 -2.00 -9.92 131.05
N ALA A 464 -1.93 -9.08 130.01
CA ALA A 464 -0.71 -8.37 129.64
C ALA A 464 -0.46 -7.12 130.52
N ASN A 465 -1.52 -6.57 131.11
CA ASN A 465 -1.48 -5.35 131.94
C ASN A 465 -1.68 -5.63 133.45
N ASP A 466 -1.92 -6.88 133.86
CA ASP A 466 -2.41 -7.26 135.19
C ASP A 466 -3.76 -6.59 135.55
N GLU A 467 -4.70 -6.53 134.59
CA GLU A 467 -5.99 -5.86 134.72
C GLU A 467 -7.18 -6.80 134.39
N VAL A 468 -8.39 -6.43 134.82
CA VAL A 468 -9.66 -7.09 134.44
C VAL A 468 -10.79 -6.07 134.32
N THR A 469 -11.44 -6.03 133.17
CA THR A 469 -12.70 -5.28 132.99
C THR A 469 -13.87 -6.15 133.43
N ILE A 470 -14.74 -5.62 134.27
CA ILE A 470 -15.88 -6.36 134.82
C ILE A 470 -17.17 -5.81 134.23
N TYR A 471 -17.97 -6.68 133.61
CA TYR A 471 -19.28 -6.33 133.07
C TYR A 471 -20.34 -7.03 133.93
N ILE A 472 -21.44 -6.35 134.23
CA ILE A 472 -22.59 -6.93 134.92
C ILE A 472 -23.82 -6.70 134.05
N ASN A 473 -24.48 -7.79 133.65
CA ASN A 473 -25.60 -7.80 132.71
C ASN A 473 -25.27 -7.08 131.39
N GLY A 474 -24.09 -7.35 130.84
CA GLY A 474 -23.57 -6.78 129.59
C GLY A 474 -22.98 -5.37 129.70
N GLU A 475 -23.30 -4.61 130.76
CA GLU A 475 -22.80 -3.24 130.97
C GLU A 475 -21.44 -3.25 131.68
N SER A 476 -20.42 -2.61 131.10
CA SER A 476 -19.10 -2.45 131.74
C SER A 476 -19.21 -1.62 133.02
N LYS A 477 -18.59 -2.10 134.09
CA LYS A 477 -18.53 -1.49 135.42
C LYS A 477 -17.15 -0.93 135.75
N GLY A 478 -16.22 -0.98 134.79
CA GLY A 478 -14.85 -0.48 134.92
C GLY A 478 -13.79 -1.57 134.81
N THR A 479 -12.54 -1.11 134.76
CA THR A 479 -11.32 -1.94 134.72
C THR A 479 -10.59 -1.82 136.06
N PHE A 480 -10.21 -2.96 136.64
CA PHE A 480 -9.64 -3.09 137.98
C PHE A 480 -8.33 -3.88 137.90
N SER A 481 -7.37 -3.62 138.78
CA SER A 481 -6.12 -4.39 138.81
C SER A 481 -6.32 -5.79 139.42
N LEU A 482 -5.65 -6.79 138.83
CA LEU A 482 -5.54 -8.14 139.39
C LEU A 482 -4.57 -8.15 140.58
N SER A 483 -4.84 -9.00 141.57
CA SER A 483 -4.04 -9.11 142.80
C SER A 483 -2.68 -9.78 142.57
N ASN A 484 -2.53 -10.56 141.49
CA ASN A 484 -1.29 -11.18 141.04
C ASN A 484 -1.29 -11.33 139.51
N SER A 485 -0.11 -11.17 138.89
CA SER A 485 0.11 -11.39 137.46
C SER A 485 -0.12 -12.85 137.06
N ALA A 486 -0.79 -13.08 135.93
CA ALA A 486 -1.01 -14.40 135.34
C ALA A 486 -1.12 -14.30 133.81
N SER A 487 -1.09 -15.44 133.11
CA SER A 487 -1.27 -15.52 131.65
C SER A 487 -2.58 -16.20 131.25
N GLY A 488 -3.57 -16.20 132.14
CA GLY A 488 -4.79 -17.00 132.03
C GLY A 488 -5.42 -17.30 133.39
N HIS A 489 -6.66 -17.77 133.39
CA HIS A 489 -7.38 -18.25 134.58
C HIS A 489 -7.84 -19.70 134.39
N GLY A 490 -7.65 -20.56 135.37
CA GLY A 490 -7.94 -22.00 135.29
C GLY A 490 -9.37 -22.33 135.70
N TYR A 491 -9.83 -21.77 136.83
CA TYR A 491 -11.13 -22.09 137.40
C TYR A 491 -11.71 -20.95 138.25
N LEU A 492 -13.04 -20.97 138.40
CA LEU A 492 -13.79 -20.08 139.27
C LEU A 492 -13.96 -20.73 140.64
N ARG A 493 -13.64 -20.00 141.71
CA ARG A 493 -13.94 -20.42 143.08
C ARG A 493 -14.96 -19.48 143.71
N LEU A 494 -16.16 -20.00 143.94
CA LEU A 494 -17.10 -19.36 144.84
C LEU A 494 -16.64 -19.54 146.30
N GLU A 495 -16.67 -18.46 147.07
CA GLU A 495 -16.64 -18.49 148.53
C GLU A 495 -17.88 -17.80 149.12
N ARG A 496 -18.39 -18.33 150.23
CA ARG A 496 -19.52 -17.81 151.02
C ARG A 496 -19.08 -17.67 152.46
N ASP A 497 -19.25 -16.49 153.04
CA ASP A 497 -19.01 -16.27 154.47
C ASP A 497 -20.33 -15.91 155.17
N SER A 498 -20.73 -16.72 156.14
CA SER A 498 -21.89 -16.46 157.03
C SER A 498 -21.50 -16.43 158.51
N ARG A 499 -20.23 -16.09 158.82
CA ARG A 499 -19.67 -16.05 160.18
C ARG A 499 -19.89 -14.73 160.92
N GLY A 500 -20.40 -13.70 160.26
CA GLY A 500 -20.82 -12.44 160.89
C GLY A 500 -22.20 -12.59 161.54
N SER A 501 -23.22 -12.95 160.76
CA SER A 501 -24.58 -13.14 161.28
C SER A 501 -24.75 -14.46 162.05
N GLY A 502 -24.18 -15.54 161.52
CA GLY A 502 -24.45 -16.92 161.94
C GLY A 502 -25.76 -17.52 161.39
N ASP A 503 -26.51 -16.78 160.57
CA ASP A 503 -27.73 -17.25 159.89
C ASP A 503 -27.39 -17.97 158.57
N THR A 504 -28.39 -18.55 157.89
CA THR A 504 -28.16 -19.29 156.63
C THR A 504 -28.14 -18.36 155.43
N LEU A 505 -26.95 -18.13 154.87
CA LEU A 505 -26.78 -17.47 153.59
C LEU A 505 -26.74 -18.53 152.47
N SER A 506 -27.46 -18.31 151.35
CA SER A 506 -27.44 -19.17 150.15
C SER A 506 -27.16 -18.34 148.90
N ALA A 507 -26.57 -18.94 147.88
CA ALA A 507 -26.40 -18.40 146.54
C ALA A 507 -26.22 -19.54 145.53
N VAL A 508 -26.52 -19.24 144.27
CA VAL A 508 -26.66 -20.18 143.17
C VAL A 508 -25.91 -19.66 141.93
N PHE A 509 -25.33 -20.56 141.14
CA PHE A 509 -24.46 -20.25 140.00
C PHE A 509 -24.70 -21.24 138.87
N ASP A 510 -24.47 -20.79 137.65
CA ASP A 510 -24.72 -21.59 136.45
C ASP A 510 -23.90 -21.08 135.23
N SER A 511 -23.97 -21.84 134.13
CA SER A 511 -23.66 -21.40 132.75
C SER A 511 -22.35 -20.61 132.54
N MET A 512 -21.19 -21.24 132.80
CA MET A 512 -19.90 -20.61 132.49
C MET A 512 -19.57 -20.65 130.99
N SER A 513 -19.16 -19.52 130.42
CA SER A 513 -18.98 -19.36 128.97
C SER A 513 -17.95 -18.31 128.56
N THR A 514 -17.29 -18.55 127.41
CA THR A 514 -16.29 -17.68 126.75
C THR A 514 -16.66 -17.48 125.27
N GLY A 515 -16.06 -16.49 124.61
CA GLY A 515 -16.34 -16.19 123.20
C GLY A 515 -17.46 -15.17 123.04
N ARG A 516 -17.08 -13.96 122.64
CA ARG A 516 -17.94 -12.81 122.34
C ARG A 516 -17.07 -11.76 121.66
N THR A 517 -17.55 -11.14 120.59
CA THR A 517 -16.85 -10.03 119.94
C THR A 517 -17.30 -8.71 120.56
N ASP A 518 -16.36 -7.89 121.05
CA ASP A 518 -16.69 -6.56 121.61
C ASP A 518 -15.90 -5.44 120.94
N SER A 519 -16.66 -4.47 120.41
CA SER A 519 -16.24 -3.23 119.78
C SER A 519 -15.19 -3.38 118.66
N PRO A 520 -15.46 -4.23 117.63
CA PRO A 520 -14.53 -4.45 116.52
C PRO A 520 -14.46 -3.26 115.55
N ALA A 521 -13.25 -3.00 115.08
CA ALA A 521 -12.92 -1.93 114.16
C ALA A 521 -11.75 -2.31 113.24
N ILE A 522 -11.62 -1.61 112.13
CA ILE A 522 -10.54 -1.78 111.15
C ILE A 522 -10.00 -0.42 110.67
N ASP A 523 -8.69 -0.29 110.66
CA ASP A 523 -7.88 0.81 110.10
C ASP A 523 -7.14 0.25 108.89
N ILE A 524 -7.48 0.71 107.69
CA ILE A 524 -7.10 0.13 106.41
C ILE A 524 -5.82 0.75 105.84
N ASP A 525 -5.74 2.08 105.79
CA ASP A 525 -4.60 2.79 105.18
C ASP A 525 -3.41 3.01 106.15
N GLY A 526 -3.60 2.73 107.45
CA GLY A 526 -2.58 2.83 108.48
C GLY A 526 -2.33 4.24 109.00
N ASP A 527 -3.22 5.22 108.78
CA ASP A 527 -3.07 6.58 109.33
C ASP A 527 -3.28 6.65 110.86
N GLY A 528 -3.94 5.64 111.45
CA GLY A 528 -4.28 5.56 112.87
C GLY A 528 -5.76 5.87 113.19
N VAL A 529 -6.62 5.99 112.18
CA VAL A 529 -8.08 6.12 112.28
C VAL A 529 -8.73 4.86 111.69
N ASN A 530 -9.80 4.38 112.33
CA ASN A 530 -10.57 3.26 111.80
C ASN A 530 -11.61 3.74 110.77
N GLU A 531 -11.57 3.26 109.52
CA GLU A 531 -12.60 3.50 108.49
C GLU A 531 -13.97 3.02 108.95
N ALA A 532 -13.99 1.90 109.68
CA ALA A 532 -15.20 1.32 110.24
C ALA A 532 -14.99 0.84 111.68
N SER A 533 -16.00 1.06 112.51
CA SER A 533 -16.04 0.55 113.88
C SER A 533 -17.48 0.25 114.30
N HIS A 534 -17.66 -0.92 114.92
CA HIS A 534 -18.84 -1.23 115.70
C HIS A 534 -18.60 -0.87 117.16
N SER A 535 -19.63 -0.36 117.86
CA SER A 535 -19.53 0.05 119.26
C SER A 535 -20.38 -0.84 120.15
N GLY A 536 -19.73 -1.67 120.97
CA GLY A 536 -20.37 -2.68 121.79
C GLY A 536 -20.34 -4.07 121.15
N VAL A 537 -21.34 -4.88 121.49
CA VAL A 537 -21.28 -6.35 121.36
C VAL A 537 -21.87 -6.82 120.04
N LEU A 538 -21.17 -7.75 119.37
CA LEU A 538 -21.78 -8.64 118.38
C LEU A 538 -21.88 -10.05 118.99
N GLU A 539 -23.10 -10.58 119.05
CA GLU A 539 -23.34 -11.97 119.45
C GLU A 539 -22.99 -12.96 118.32
N ALA A 540 -22.99 -14.26 118.63
CA ALA A 540 -22.64 -15.33 117.70
C ALA A 540 -23.48 -15.30 116.40
N GLY A 541 -22.82 -15.00 115.27
CA GLY A 541 -23.46 -14.87 113.96
C GLY A 541 -24.28 -13.58 113.75
N GLU A 542 -24.19 -12.61 114.67
CA GLU A 542 -24.71 -11.25 114.47
C GLU A 542 -23.74 -10.44 113.60
N THR A 543 -24.27 -9.65 112.67
CA THR A 543 -23.47 -8.93 111.67
C THR A 543 -23.72 -7.43 111.70
N ALA A 544 -22.67 -6.62 111.56
CA ALA A 544 -22.76 -5.17 111.39
C ALA A 544 -21.93 -4.70 110.19
N THR A 545 -22.60 -4.11 109.20
CA THR A 545 -22.00 -3.63 107.95
C THR A 545 -21.85 -2.10 107.93
N TYR A 546 -20.71 -1.63 107.45
CA TYR A 546 -20.31 -0.22 107.38
C TYR A 546 -19.82 0.16 105.98
N GLU A 547 -20.01 1.42 105.59
CA GLU A 547 -19.51 1.97 104.32
C GLU A 547 -18.07 2.49 104.50
N LEU A 548 -17.15 2.03 103.66
CA LEU A 548 -15.76 2.50 103.62
C LEU A 548 -15.71 3.72 102.69
N SER A 549 -15.69 4.93 103.27
CA SER A 549 -15.99 6.19 102.56
C SER A 549 -14.97 6.65 101.51
N SER A 550 -13.83 5.96 101.41
CA SER A 550 -12.82 6.14 100.36
C SER A 550 -11.76 5.04 100.48
N LEU A 551 -11.94 3.93 99.75
CA LEU A 551 -10.87 2.95 99.59
C LEU A 551 -9.89 3.41 98.50
N SER A 552 -8.59 3.17 98.72
CA SER A 552 -7.51 3.54 97.79
C SER A 552 -7.52 2.64 96.53
N THR A 553 -6.56 2.84 95.63
CA THR A 553 -6.21 1.86 94.57
C THR A 553 -4.81 1.29 94.78
N ASP A 554 -4.29 1.38 96.00
CA ASP A 554 -3.04 0.78 96.44
C ASP A 554 -3.36 -0.47 97.29
N ASN A 555 -2.45 -1.43 97.36
CA ASN A 555 -2.64 -2.63 98.20
C ASN A 555 -2.37 -2.29 99.67
N ASP A 556 -3.41 -2.36 100.48
CA ASP A 556 -3.43 -1.96 101.89
C ASP A 556 -3.47 -3.17 102.85
N ALA A 557 -3.41 -2.93 104.16
CA ALA A 557 -3.26 -4.01 105.17
C ALA A 557 -4.06 -3.72 106.44
N GLY A 558 -5.39 -3.91 106.33
CA GLY A 558 -6.38 -3.64 107.37
C GLY A 558 -6.02 -4.18 108.75
N SER A 559 -5.59 -3.30 109.63
CA SER A 559 -5.25 -3.61 111.02
C SER A 559 -6.52 -3.64 111.88
N VAL A 560 -6.70 -4.74 112.60
CA VAL A 560 -7.95 -5.05 113.30
C VAL A 560 -7.80 -4.72 114.79
N SER A 561 -8.75 -3.95 115.34
CA SER A 561 -8.80 -3.63 116.77
C SER A 561 -10.15 -4.01 117.39
N LEU A 562 -10.12 -4.53 118.62
CA LEU A 562 -11.31 -4.91 119.40
C LEU A 562 -10.99 -5.00 120.90
N GLU A 563 -11.98 -4.74 121.76
CA GLU A 563 -11.80 -4.83 123.22
C GLU A 563 -11.62 -6.29 123.68
N THR A 564 -12.44 -7.22 123.16
CA THR A 564 -12.37 -8.64 123.52
C THR A 564 -12.86 -9.58 122.41
N GLY A 565 -12.31 -10.80 122.43
CA GLY A 565 -12.69 -11.90 121.54
C GLY A 565 -12.00 -11.87 120.18
N PRO A 566 -12.35 -12.81 119.27
CA PRO A 566 -12.07 -12.71 117.84
C PRO A 566 -13.29 -12.16 117.07
N VAL A 567 -13.11 -11.84 115.79
CA VAL A 567 -14.15 -11.40 114.86
C VAL A 567 -13.98 -12.06 113.48
N ASP A 568 -15.07 -12.25 112.74
CA ASP A 568 -15.05 -12.58 111.31
C ASP A 568 -15.29 -11.29 110.50
N ILE A 569 -14.53 -11.06 109.43
CA ILE A 569 -14.55 -9.81 108.64
C ILE A 569 -14.66 -10.14 107.14
N ASP A 570 -15.64 -9.53 106.48
CA ASP A 570 -15.81 -9.54 105.02
C ASP A 570 -15.76 -8.12 104.47
N VAL A 571 -14.83 -7.83 103.55
CA VAL A 571 -14.80 -6.59 102.76
C VAL A 571 -15.28 -6.90 101.35
N SER A 572 -16.35 -6.24 100.89
CA SER A 572 -16.90 -6.35 99.53
C SER A 572 -16.68 -5.05 98.77
N MET A 573 -16.17 -5.15 97.53
CA MET A 573 -15.92 -4.01 96.66
C MET A 573 -16.13 -4.34 95.18
N ARG A 574 -16.42 -3.33 94.35
CA ARG A 574 -16.36 -3.44 92.89
C ARG A 574 -15.23 -2.59 92.33
N GLU A 575 -14.25 -3.23 91.74
CA GLU A 575 -13.07 -2.59 91.14
C GLU A 575 -13.39 -2.00 89.76
N HIS A 576 -12.58 -1.03 89.32
CA HIS A 576 -12.75 -0.35 88.03
C HIS A 576 -11.41 -0.11 87.33
N SER A 577 -11.37 -0.37 86.04
CA SER A 577 -10.27 -0.01 85.13
C SER A 577 -10.81 0.91 84.03
N GLN A 578 -10.07 1.95 83.68
CA GLN A 578 -10.44 2.93 82.66
C GLN A 578 -9.35 2.99 81.59
N THR A 579 -9.73 2.93 80.31
CA THR A 579 -8.79 2.92 79.15
C THR A 579 -7.56 3.77 79.38
N ARG A 580 -6.39 3.12 79.48
CA ARG A 580 -5.16 3.78 79.94
C ARG A 580 -3.93 3.32 79.18
N ASP A 581 -3.11 4.33 78.85
CA ASP A 581 -1.87 4.22 78.08
C ASP A 581 -2.06 3.38 76.79
N PRO A 582 -3.13 3.61 75.97
CA PRO A 582 -3.41 2.79 74.80
C PRO A 582 -2.40 3.04 73.69
N VAL A 583 -1.96 1.95 73.04
CA VAL A 583 -1.08 1.97 71.88
C VAL A 583 -1.79 1.30 70.71
N VAL A 584 -1.85 1.99 69.58
CA VAL A 584 -2.42 1.48 68.33
C VAL A 584 -1.28 1.24 67.34
N GLU A 585 -1.21 0.04 66.77
CA GLU A 585 -0.24 -0.34 65.75
C GLU A 585 -0.94 -0.59 64.41
N LEU A 586 -0.42 0.03 63.34
CA LEU A 586 -0.85 -0.16 61.96
C LEU A 586 0.36 -0.65 61.15
N ASN A 587 0.30 -1.91 60.69
CA ASN A 587 1.36 -2.59 59.92
C ASN A 587 2.78 -2.66 60.55
N GLY A 588 2.94 -2.26 61.82
CA GLY A 588 4.22 -2.18 62.54
C GLY A 588 4.62 -0.76 62.96
N GLU A 589 3.95 0.26 62.42
CA GLU A 589 4.07 1.65 62.85
C GLU A 589 3.13 1.88 64.04
N THR A 590 3.58 2.59 65.09
CA THR A 590 2.86 2.71 66.37
C THR A 590 2.55 4.16 66.76
N VAL A 591 1.34 4.41 67.24
CA VAL A 591 0.90 5.67 67.87
C VAL A 591 0.32 5.40 69.26
N GLU A 592 0.50 6.32 70.21
CA GLU A 592 0.11 6.13 71.61
C GLU A 592 -0.53 7.38 72.23
N HIS A 593 -1.50 7.19 73.13
CA HIS A 593 -1.93 8.22 74.08
C HIS A 593 -1.34 7.90 75.46
N THR A 594 -0.75 8.89 76.15
CA THR A 594 -0.19 8.71 77.49
C THR A 594 -1.11 9.29 78.55
N GLY A 595 -1.70 8.45 79.40
CA GLY A 595 -2.75 8.86 80.33
C GLY A 595 -3.98 7.96 80.28
N SER A 596 -5.03 8.38 80.98
CA SER A 596 -6.34 7.70 81.04
C SER A 596 -7.37 8.48 80.24
N ILE A 597 -8.09 7.79 79.35
CA ILE A 597 -9.19 8.36 78.55
C ILE A 597 -10.51 8.14 79.32
N PRO A 598 -11.24 9.20 79.70
CA PRO A 598 -12.52 9.06 80.40
C PRO A 598 -13.61 8.34 79.59
N GLU A 599 -14.60 7.78 80.29
CA GLU A 599 -15.70 7.04 79.67
C GLU A 599 -16.49 7.91 78.67
N GLY A 600 -16.45 7.53 77.38
CA GLY A 600 -17.09 8.27 76.30
C GLY A 600 -16.37 9.57 75.87
N GLU A 601 -15.15 9.83 76.36
CA GLU A 601 -14.23 10.79 75.74
C GLU A 601 -13.35 10.06 74.69
N THR A 602 -12.97 10.76 73.61
CA THR A 602 -12.31 10.18 72.43
C THR A 602 -11.00 10.91 72.15
N GLU A 603 -9.93 10.15 71.95
CA GLU A 603 -8.61 10.64 71.52
C GLU A 603 -8.32 10.15 70.09
N THR A 604 -8.21 11.08 69.14
CA THR A 604 -7.84 10.79 67.75
C THR A 604 -6.32 10.64 67.63
N LEU A 605 -5.87 9.46 67.22
CA LEU A 605 -4.47 9.18 66.93
C LEU A 605 -4.25 9.20 65.41
N THR A 606 -3.19 9.87 64.95
CA THR A 606 -2.88 10.06 63.52
C THR A 606 -1.54 9.39 63.19
N PHE A 607 -1.57 8.47 62.24
CA PHE A 607 -0.37 7.81 61.70
C PHE A 607 0.37 8.70 60.70
N PRO A 608 1.67 8.46 60.43
CA PRO A 608 2.35 9.12 59.32
C PRO A 608 1.83 8.63 57.97
N ASP A 609 1.95 9.49 56.96
CA ASP A 609 1.77 9.13 55.55
C ASP A 609 2.67 7.92 55.23
N GLY A 610 2.13 6.91 54.55
CA GLY A 610 2.84 5.64 54.27
C GLY A 610 2.83 4.58 55.37
N ALA A 611 2.07 4.75 56.47
CA ALA A 611 1.81 3.67 57.43
C ALA A 611 0.86 2.56 56.89
N VAL A 612 0.20 2.82 55.75
CA VAL A 612 -0.69 1.91 55.04
C VAL A 612 0.01 1.28 53.84
N ASN A 613 -0.29 0.01 53.56
CA ASN A 613 0.12 -0.72 52.37
C ASN A 613 -1.02 -0.65 51.32
N PRO A 614 -0.83 0.00 50.16
CA PRO A 614 -1.83 0.06 49.09
C PRO A 614 -2.04 -1.29 48.42
N GLY A 615 -3.28 -1.63 48.06
CA GLY A 615 -3.61 -2.88 47.36
C GLY A 615 -3.45 -4.16 48.19
N GLU A 616 -3.14 -4.06 49.49
CA GLU A 616 -2.95 -5.18 50.41
C GLU A 616 -3.82 -5.05 51.67
N SER A 617 -3.98 -6.16 52.40
CA SER A 617 -4.68 -6.19 53.69
C SER A 617 -3.82 -5.56 54.78
N ASN A 618 -4.25 -4.43 55.32
CA ASN A 618 -3.58 -3.73 56.41
C ASN A 618 -3.96 -4.36 57.75
N THR A 619 -3.02 -4.47 58.69
CA THR A 619 -3.31 -4.97 60.05
C THR A 619 -3.32 -3.82 61.04
N LEU A 620 -4.49 -3.58 61.66
CA LEU A 620 -4.68 -2.62 62.73
C LEU A 620 -4.84 -3.36 64.06
N SER A 621 -4.10 -2.99 65.10
CA SER A 621 -4.21 -3.62 66.42
C SER A 621 -4.12 -2.62 67.56
N LEU A 622 -4.69 -3.00 68.70
CA LEU A 622 -4.74 -2.23 69.95
C LEU A 622 -4.06 -3.02 71.07
N SER A 623 -3.04 -2.43 71.67
CA SER A 623 -2.46 -2.88 72.94
C SER A 623 -2.96 -1.96 74.06
N LEU A 624 -3.39 -2.56 75.17
CA LEU A 624 -3.82 -1.84 76.37
C LEU A 624 -2.95 -2.26 77.55
N ARG A 625 -2.67 -1.31 78.45
CA ARG A 625 -1.82 -1.58 79.61
C ARG A 625 -2.38 -2.71 80.48
N SER A 626 -1.65 -3.80 80.67
CA SER A 626 -2.08 -4.86 81.60
C SER A 626 -2.11 -4.35 83.06
N THR A 627 -3.19 -4.68 83.77
CA THR A 627 -3.43 -4.37 85.19
C THR A 627 -3.75 -5.64 85.98
N SER A 628 -3.68 -5.57 87.31
CA SER A 628 -4.46 -6.47 88.17
C SER A 628 -5.92 -5.99 88.21
N GLY A 629 -6.84 -6.87 88.64
CA GLY A 629 -8.27 -6.59 88.65
C GLY A 629 -8.85 -6.54 87.22
N PRO A 630 -9.90 -5.73 86.97
CA PRO A 630 -10.58 -5.74 85.69
C PRO A 630 -9.64 -5.31 84.56
N SER A 631 -9.75 -5.98 83.42
CA SER A 631 -8.95 -5.68 82.24
C SER A 631 -9.44 -4.40 81.56
N HIS A 632 -8.51 -3.51 81.23
CA HIS A 632 -8.80 -2.38 80.36
C HIS A 632 -9.48 -2.84 79.06
N GLU A 633 -10.49 -2.08 78.68
CA GLU A 633 -11.15 -2.13 77.38
C GLU A 633 -11.06 -0.73 76.74
N ALA A 634 -11.42 -0.62 75.47
CA ALA A 634 -11.66 0.62 74.75
C ALA A 634 -12.76 0.42 73.70
N ASP A 635 -13.32 1.50 73.18
CA ASP A 635 -14.01 1.50 71.89
C ASP A 635 -13.03 2.04 70.84
N LEU A 636 -12.93 1.38 69.69
CA LEU A 636 -11.99 1.70 68.61
C LEU A 636 -12.75 1.96 67.30
N SER A 637 -12.47 3.05 66.62
CA SER A 637 -12.98 3.33 65.27
C SER A 637 -11.92 4.00 64.41
N TYR A 638 -11.93 3.74 63.10
CA TYR A 638 -10.96 4.31 62.17
C TYR A 638 -11.62 5.00 60.98
N GLU A 639 -10.93 6.01 60.43
CA GLU A 639 -11.32 6.72 59.21
C GLU A 639 -10.09 6.88 58.32
N PHE A 640 -9.98 6.03 57.30
CA PHE A 640 -8.87 6.07 56.33
C PHE A 640 -9.41 6.60 54.99
N GLU A 641 -8.72 7.58 54.41
CA GLU A 641 -8.91 7.93 53.00
C GLU A 641 -8.25 6.84 52.14
N GLU A 642 -8.96 6.41 51.11
CA GLU A 642 -8.52 5.44 50.12
C GLU A 642 -8.46 6.16 48.77
N LEU A 643 -7.28 6.21 48.16
CA LEU A 643 -7.00 7.02 46.99
C LEU A 643 -6.52 6.17 45.82
N ASP A 644 -7.12 6.36 44.65
CA ASP A 644 -6.83 5.59 43.44
C ASP A 644 -6.96 6.44 42.17
N GLY A 645 -6.01 6.29 41.25
CA GLY A 645 -5.95 7.09 40.03
C GLY A 645 -4.59 7.01 39.35
N SER A 646 -4.42 7.79 38.28
CA SER A 646 -3.12 8.02 37.65
C SER A 646 -2.59 9.37 38.14
N LEU A 647 -1.58 9.34 39.02
CA LEU A 647 -0.95 10.54 39.59
C LEU A 647 0.31 10.90 38.81
N SER A 648 0.44 12.18 38.44
CA SER A 648 1.53 12.67 37.60
C SER A 648 1.77 11.84 36.33
N PRO A 649 0.72 11.57 35.51
CA PRO A 649 0.90 10.83 34.27
C PRO A 649 1.58 11.69 33.20
N GLU A 650 2.53 11.10 32.48
CA GLU A 650 3.35 11.74 31.44
C GLU A 650 3.58 10.78 30.26
N VAL A 651 3.58 11.28 29.02
CA VAL A 651 4.00 10.54 27.82
C VAL A 651 5.01 11.39 27.04
N ASP A 652 6.20 10.84 26.85
CA ASP A 652 7.25 11.28 25.92
C ASP A 652 7.10 10.43 24.65
N THR A 653 6.80 11.03 23.50
CA THR A 653 6.49 10.28 22.27
C THR A 653 7.68 10.07 21.34
N ASN A 654 8.77 10.83 21.50
CA ASN A 654 9.93 10.80 20.59
C ASN A 654 11.24 10.36 21.27
N GLY A 655 11.23 10.15 22.58
CA GLY A 655 12.36 9.67 23.38
C GLY A 655 13.42 10.73 23.71
N ASP A 656 13.14 12.03 23.57
CA ASP A 656 14.11 13.08 23.91
C ASP A 656 14.30 13.31 25.43
N GLY A 657 13.38 12.77 26.25
CA GLY A 657 13.36 12.93 27.70
C GLY A 657 12.49 14.08 28.20
N SER A 658 11.59 14.61 27.37
CA SER A 658 10.54 15.54 27.75
C SER A 658 9.17 15.08 27.23
N ALA A 659 8.13 15.24 28.04
CA ALA A 659 6.80 14.73 27.73
C ALA A 659 5.94 15.74 26.97
N GLU A 660 5.46 15.36 25.77
CA GLU A 660 4.52 16.13 24.96
C GLU A 660 3.15 16.31 25.66
N VAL A 661 2.70 15.27 26.38
CA VAL A 661 1.46 15.31 27.17
C VAL A 661 1.74 14.89 28.62
N SER A 662 1.26 15.69 29.56
CA SER A 662 1.42 15.45 31.00
C SER A 662 0.31 16.11 31.82
N SER A 663 0.11 15.63 33.04
CA SER A 663 -0.71 16.27 34.08
C SER A 663 0.04 16.27 35.41
N THR A 664 -0.01 17.36 36.17
CA THR A 664 0.46 17.36 37.58
C THR A 664 -0.61 16.91 38.56
N ASP A 665 -1.86 16.89 38.12
CA ASP A 665 -3.02 16.59 38.95
C ASP A 665 -3.31 15.07 38.93
N LEU A 666 -4.08 14.59 39.90
CA LEU A 666 -4.61 13.22 39.87
C LEU A 666 -5.67 13.13 38.78
N LEU A 667 -5.54 12.17 37.85
CA LEU A 667 -6.58 11.86 36.87
C LEU A 667 -7.28 10.55 37.26
N THR A 668 -8.61 10.54 37.22
CA THR A 668 -9.49 9.39 37.50
C THR A 668 -10.25 8.93 36.25
N ASP A 669 -10.99 7.82 36.31
CA ASP A 669 -11.78 7.29 35.17
C ASP A 669 -12.64 8.40 34.50
N GLY A 670 -12.39 8.71 33.23
CA GLY A 670 -13.08 9.76 32.47
C GLY A 670 -12.49 11.17 32.61
N GLU A 671 -11.39 11.38 33.33
CA GLU A 671 -10.65 12.64 33.38
C GLU A 671 -9.43 12.58 32.45
N THR A 672 -9.36 13.50 31.49
CA THR A 672 -8.35 13.51 30.44
C THR A 672 -7.56 14.82 30.38
N THR A 673 -6.33 14.71 29.86
CA THR A 673 -5.55 15.82 29.30
C THR A 673 -5.17 15.47 27.85
N THR A 674 -5.06 16.46 26.97
CA THR A 674 -4.71 16.24 25.55
C THR A 674 -3.60 17.19 25.10
N ALA A 675 -2.83 16.75 24.10
CA ALA A 675 -1.83 17.57 23.42
C ALA A 675 -1.81 17.26 21.91
N THR A 676 -1.16 18.11 21.12
CA THR A 676 -0.85 17.82 19.72
C THR A 676 0.61 17.36 19.62
N ILE A 677 0.83 16.26 18.90
CA ILE A 677 2.14 15.68 18.62
C ILE A 677 2.46 15.70 17.12
N ASP A 678 3.75 15.76 16.79
CA ASP A 678 4.32 15.54 15.45
C ASP A 678 4.90 14.10 15.41
N PRO A 679 4.07 13.05 15.19
CA PRO A 679 4.53 11.66 15.25
C PRO A 679 5.45 11.27 14.07
N SER A 680 6.37 10.34 14.31
CA SER A 680 7.25 9.73 13.30
C SER A 680 7.14 8.20 13.28
N ILE A 681 7.47 7.60 12.13
CA ILE A 681 7.56 6.13 11.97
C ILE A 681 8.67 5.52 12.87
N ALA A 682 9.60 6.34 13.35
CA ALA A 682 10.69 5.92 14.24
C ALA A 682 10.39 6.09 15.75
N ASP A 683 9.19 6.57 16.11
CA ASP A 683 8.84 6.90 17.49
C ASP A 683 8.66 5.67 18.39
N THR A 684 9.04 5.83 19.66
CA THR A 684 8.72 4.91 20.75
C THR A 684 8.19 5.73 21.91
N TRP A 685 6.97 5.44 22.36
CA TRP A 685 6.34 6.21 23.42
C TRP A 685 6.80 5.69 24.78
N ASN A 686 7.23 6.58 25.67
CA ASN A 686 7.58 6.26 27.05
C ASN A 686 6.51 6.82 27.98
N ILE A 687 5.62 5.94 28.44
CA ILE A 687 4.47 6.27 29.29
C ILE A 687 4.85 6.10 30.76
N SER A 688 4.57 7.08 31.61
CA SER A 688 4.79 6.95 33.06
C SER A 688 3.65 7.54 33.88
N ALA A 689 3.45 7.00 35.08
CA ALA A 689 2.55 7.53 36.11
C ALA A 689 2.93 6.93 37.47
N THR A 690 2.41 7.51 38.55
CA THR A 690 2.35 6.88 39.88
C THR A 690 0.92 6.38 40.13
N GLY A 691 0.77 5.25 40.82
CA GLY A 691 -0.53 4.58 41.00
C GLY A 691 -0.89 3.72 39.80
N ASN A 692 -2.09 3.90 39.25
CA ASN A 692 -2.55 3.16 38.08
C ASN A 692 -1.93 3.68 36.78
N ALA A 693 -1.58 2.75 35.88
CA ALA A 693 -1.24 3.07 34.50
C ALA A 693 -2.37 3.87 33.82
N PRO A 694 -2.07 4.99 33.15
CA PRO A 694 -3.05 5.79 32.43
C PRO A 694 -3.44 5.10 31.12
N THR A 695 -4.55 5.52 30.51
CA THR A 695 -4.91 5.11 29.15
C THR A 695 -4.40 6.18 28.20
N VAL A 696 -3.61 5.78 27.21
CA VAL A 696 -3.05 6.65 26.17
C VAL A 696 -3.72 6.28 24.85
N SER A 697 -4.25 7.26 24.12
CA SER A 697 -4.85 7.03 22.81
C SER A 697 -4.63 8.16 21.80
N ALA A 698 -4.59 7.81 20.52
CA ALA A 698 -4.49 8.75 19.39
C ALA A 698 -5.07 8.13 18.10
N GLU A 699 -5.66 8.95 17.22
CA GLU A 699 -6.06 8.54 15.86
C GLU A 699 -4.94 8.92 14.86
N VAL A 700 -3.98 8.02 14.64
CA VAL A 700 -2.81 8.28 13.79
C VAL A 700 -3.15 8.00 12.32
N THR A 701 -2.87 8.95 11.42
CA THR A 701 -3.07 8.77 9.96
C THR A 701 -1.75 8.47 9.26
N GLU A 702 -1.43 7.18 9.13
CA GLU A 702 -0.24 6.65 8.50
C GLU A 702 -0.22 6.90 6.98
N ARG A 703 0.98 7.01 6.39
CA ARG A 703 1.14 7.40 4.98
C ARG A 703 2.25 6.64 4.27
N THR A 704 1.96 6.22 3.06
CA THR A 704 2.90 5.51 2.18
C THR A 704 2.89 6.14 0.80
N LYS A 705 4.05 6.61 0.35
CA LYS A 705 4.33 6.93 -1.04
C LYS A 705 4.82 5.70 -1.79
N THR A 706 4.59 5.69 -3.09
CA THR A 706 5.25 4.78 -4.03
C THR A 706 6.75 4.63 -3.72
N SER A 707 7.19 3.43 -3.31
CA SER A 707 8.60 3.06 -3.19
C SER A 707 8.95 1.93 -4.17
N ASP A 708 10.08 2.10 -4.84
CA ASP A 708 10.73 1.15 -5.73
C ASP A 708 9.76 0.46 -6.73
N PRO A 709 9.01 1.22 -7.56
CA PRO A 709 8.06 0.63 -8.48
C PRO A 709 8.78 -0.14 -9.60
N VAL A 710 8.35 -1.38 -9.83
CA VAL A 710 8.89 -2.29 -10.84
C VAL A 710 7.77 -2.67 -11.80
N VAL A 711 7.99 -2.42 -13.10
CA VAL A 711 7.13 -2.88 -14.19
C VAL A 711 7.79 -4.06 -14.88
N LYS A 712 7.03 -5.14 -15.05
CA LYS A 712 7.50 -6.40 -15.63
C LYS A 712 6.71 -6.74 -16.89
N VAL A 713 7.39 -6.97 -17.99
CA VAL A 713 6.80 -7.26 -19.31
C VAL A 713 7.31 -8.62 -19.78
N ASN A 714 6.43 -9.61 -19.88
CA ASN A 714 6.69 -11.02 -20.30
C ASN A 714 7.79 -11.78 -19.54
N GLY A 715 8.46 -11.18 -18.55
CA GLY A 715 9.60 -11.76 -17.84
C GLY A 715 10.76 -10.77 -17.65
N TYR A 716 10.86 -9.75 -18.48
CA TYR A 716 11.81 -8.65 -18.38
C TYR A 716 11.31 -7.61 -17.37
N GLU A 717 12.21 -7.01 -16.60
CA GLU A 717 11.88 -6.11 -15.48
C GLU A 717 12.58 -4.76 -15.68
N THR A 718 11.85 -3.67 -15.42
CA THR A 718 12.33 -2.29 -15.43
C THR A 718 11.83 -1.58 -14.17
N GLU A 719 12.68 -0.75 -13.55
CA GLU A 719 12.46 -0.24 -12.20
C GLU A 719 12.89 1.22 -12.05
N HIS A 720 12.24 1.94 -11.13
CA HIS A 720 12.78 3.17 -10.54
C HIS A 720 13.19 2.87 -9.10
N SER A 721 14.47 3.01 -8.75
CA SER A 721 14.93 2.81 -7.37
C SER A 721 14.74 4.09 -6.53
N GLY A 722 14.02 4.00 -5.42
CA GLY A 722 13.66 5.14 -4.55
C GLY A 722 12.16 5.44 -4.52
N THR A 723 11.79 6.58 -3.93
CA THR A 723 10.39 6.99 -3.72
C THR A 723 9.95 8.07 -4.71
N LEU A 724 8.77 7.91 -5.30
CA LEU A 724 8.10 8.98 -6.08
C LEU A 724 7.14 9.76 -5.18
N ALA A 725 7.10 11.09 -5.32
CA ALA A 725 6.09 11.92 -4.67
C ALA A 725 4.72 11.80 -5.37
N ASP A 726 3.64 12.19 -4.67
CA ASP A 726 2.29 12.20 -5.24
C ASP A 726 2.24 13.06 -6.52
N GLY A 727 1.83 12.44 -7.64
CA GLY A 727 1.84 13.06 -8.97
C GLY A 727 3.21 13.22 -9.64
N GLU A 728 4.30 12.67 -9.08
CA GLU A 728 5.63 12.69 -9.70
C GLU A 728 5.77 11.51 -10.69
N THR A 729 5.79 11.82 -11.99
CA THR A 729 5.97 10.83 -13.07
C THR A 729 7.44 10.65 -13.44
N THR A 730 7.86 9.39 -13.61
CA THR A 730 9.16 8.98 -14.12
C THR A 730 8.98 7.95 -15.24
N SER A 731 9.70 8.11 -16.34
CA SER A 731 9.72 7.13 -17.43
C SER A 731 10.78 6.05 -17.15
N LEU A 732 10.38 4.79 -17.25
CA LEU A 732 11.25 3.63 -17.08
C LEU A 732 11.92 3.26 -18.41
N ALA A 733 13.03 2.53 -18.35
CA ALA A 733 13.68 2.05 -19.57
C ALA A 733 12.81 0.99 -20.26
N THR A 734 12.71 1.07 -21.59
CA THR A 734 11.91 0.17 -22.45
C THR A 734 12.79 -0.51 -23.51
N ASN A 735 12.24 -1.54 -24.16
CA ASN A 735 12.89 -2.27 -25.26
C ASN A 735 11.88 -3.12 -26.02
N GLU A 736 11.67 -2.91 -27.33
CA GLU A 736 10.59 -3.60 -28.08
C GLU A 736 10.65 -5.14 -27.98
N ALA A 737 11.86 -5.72 -27.86
CA ALA A 737 12.07 -7.16 -27.71
C ALA A 737 11.62 -7.74 -26.34
N TRP A 738 10.95 -6.95 -25.50
CA TRP A 738 10.18 -7.45 -24.36
C TRP A 738 8.76 -7.85 -24.74
N VAL A 739 8.25 -7.39 -25.88
CA VAL A 739 6.95 -7.77 -26.46
C VAL A 739 7.12 -9.03 -27.32
N GLU A 740 6.12 -9.92 -27.32
CA GLU A 740 6.14 -11.19 -28.07
C GLU A 740 4.84 -11.38 -28.90
N ASN A 741 4.90 -12.09 -30.02
CA ASN A 741 3.68 -12.55 -30.73
C ASN A 741 2.91 -13.53 -29.85
N GLY A 742 1.63 -13.23 -29.58
CA GLY A 742 0.73 -14.03 -28.77
C GLY A 742 0.13 -13.24 -27.62
N THR A 743 0.09 -13.82 -26.43
CA THR A 743 -0.38 -13.16 -25.22
C THR A 743 0.79 -12.49 -24.51
N ASN A 744 0.66 -11.17 -24.30
CA ASN A 744 1.62 -10.36 -23.57
C ASN A 744 1.08 -10.09 -22.15
N THR A 745 1.94 -10.17 -21.14
CA THR A 745 1.60 -9.95 -19.73
C THR A 745 2.42 -8.81 -19.15
N VAL A 746 1.75 -7.83 -18.56
CA VAL A 746 2.38 -6.72 -17.81
C VAL A 746 2.03 -6.86 -16.32
N THR A 747 3.02 -6.91 -15.44
CA THR A 747 2.84 -7.01 -13.99
C THR A 747 3.54 -5.86 -13.27
N ILE A 748 2.85 -5.21 -12.34
CA ILE A 748 3.33 -4.09 -11.53
C ILE A 748 3.62 -4.60 -10.11
N ASN A 749 4.75 -4.20 -9.53
CA ASN A 749 5.18 -4.57 -8.18
C ASN A 749 5.76 -3.34 -7.47
N THR A 750 5.69 -3.31 -6.13
CA THR A 750 6.12 -2.15 -5.32
C THR A 750 6.68 -2.58 -3.97
N ASN A 751 7.59 -1.78 -3.42
CA ASN A 751 8.21 -2.04 -2.12
C ASN A 751 7.34 -1.48 -0.98
N SER A 752 6.28 -2.21 -0.64
CA SER A 752 5.37 -1.87 0.46
C SER A 752 6.01 -2.06 1.85
N PRO A 753 5.70 -1.19 2.83
CA PRO A 753 6.22 -1.31 4.21
C PRO A 753 5.66 -2.54 4.95
N GLU A 754 6.34 -2.97 6.03
CA GLU A 754 5.88 -4.12 6.86
C GLU A 754 4.63 -3.80 7.71
N ARG A 755 4.29 -2.51 7.87
CA ARG A 755 3.09 -2.00 8.56
C ARG A 755 2.55 -0.78 7.82
N GLY A 756 1.26 -0.52 7.99
CA GLY A 756 0.58 0.62 7.41
C GLY A 756 0.15 0.43 5.96
N PRO A 757 -0.32 1.51 5.29
CA PRO A 757 -0.94 1.43 3.98
C PRO A 757 0.04 0.93 2.90
N GLU A 758 -0.46 0.14 1.95
CA GLU A 758 0.37 -0.43 0.88
C GLU A 758 0.95 0.66 -0.06
N SER A 759 2.12 0.38 -0.64
CA SER A 759 2.75 1.26 -1.63
C SER A 759 2.06 1.11 -2.97
N LEU A 760 1.14 2.02 -3.29
CA LEU A 760 0.49 2.09 -4.60
C LEU A 760 1.36 2.83 -5.61
N VAL A 761 1.12 2.61 -6.91
CA VAL A 761 1.74 3.37 -8.01
C VAL A 761 0.74 3.57 -9.15
N GLY A 762 0.68 4.76 -9.73
CA GLY A 762 -0.01 4.99 -10.99
C GLY A 762 0.90 4.57 -12.15
N PHE A 763 0.40 3.87 -13.15
CA PHE A 763 1.23 3.49 -14.31
C PHE A 763 0.52 3.73 -15.65
N GLU A 764 1.36 3.85 -16.67
CA GLU A 764 0.99 3.93 -18.09
C GLU A 764 2.02 3.14 -18.89
N TYR A 765 1.54 2.31 -19.81
CA TYR A 765 2.32 1.42 -20.68
C TYR A 765 1.74 1.57 -22.09
N ALA A 766 2.56 1.92 -23.08
CA ALA A 766 2.09 2.13 -24.45
C ALA A 766 3.14 1.68 -25.48
N HIS A 767 2.69 1.20 -26.63
CA HIS A 767 3.50 0.97 -27.83
C HIS A 767 2.59 0.94 -29.07
N ASP A 768 3.11 1.24 -30.26
CA ASP A 768 2.34 1.17 -31.51
C ASP A 768 2.20 -0.28 -32.04
N ALA A 769 1.34 -0.47 -33.04
CA ALA A 769 1.13 -1.75 -33.72
C ALA A 769 0.62 -1.51 -35.15
N SER A 770 1.50 -1.61 -36.14
CA SER A 770 1.13 -1.35 -37.55
C SER A 770 0.14 -2.37 -38.12
N GLY A 771 -0.80 -1.88 -38.94
CA GLY A 771 -1.74 -2.72 -39.68
C GLY A 771 -1.12 -3.32 -40.94
N THR A 772 -1.56 -4.52 -41.34
CA THR A 772 -1.09 -5.14 -42.59
C THR A 772 -1.89 -4.61 -43.77
N THR A 773 -1.37 -3.59 -44.45
CA THR A 773 -1.90 -3.10 -45.74
C THR A 773 -1.92 -4.24 -46.76
N GLN A 774 -3.11 -4.61 -47.26
CA GLN A 774 -3.29 -5.72 -48.20
C GLN A 774 -3.09 -5.32 -49.66
N SER A 775 -3.45 -4.09 -50.03
CA SER A 775 -3.32 -3.58 -51.40
C SER A 775 -3.52 -2.07 -51.50
N VAL A 776 -2.72 -1.41 -52.32
CA VAL A 776 -2.96 -0.04 -52.80
C VAL A 776 -3.19 -0.10 -54.31
N GLU A 777 -4.31 0.44 -54.79
CA GLU A 777 -4.55 0.71 -56.21
C GLU A 777 -4.66 2.23 -56.43
N VAL A 778 -3.73 2.81 -57.20
CA VAL A 778 -3.80 4.19 -57.69
C VAL A 778 -4.13 4.17 -59.19
N SER A 779 -4.94 5.11 -59.67
CA SER A 779 -5.13 5.33 -61.11
C SER A 779 -5.35 6.79 -61.45
N ALA A 780 -4.52 7.33 -62.34
CA ALA A 780 -4.55 8.73 -62.73
C ALA A 780 -4.77 8.93 -64.24
N THR A 781 -5.24 10.13 -64.57
CA THR A 781 -5.49 10.67 -65.91
C THR A 781 -5.20 12.16 -65.84
N SER A 782 -5.00 12.85 -66.98
CA SER A 782 -4.58 14.26 -66.95
C SER A 782 -5.50 15.18 -66.14
N TRP A 783 -6.76 14.78 -65.87
CA TRP A 783 -7.76 15.54 -65.10
C TRP A 783 -8.36 14.81 -63.87
N THR A 784 -8.02 13.54 -63.58
CA THR A 784 -8.53 12.82 -62.39
C THR A 784 -7.54 11.82 -61.81
N GLU A 785 -7.44 11.76 -60.49
CA GLU A 785 -6.70 10.74 -59.74
C GLU A 785 -7.65 9.91 -58.87
N ARG A 786 -7.36 8.64 -58.59
CA ARG A 786 -8.17 7.77 -57.73
C ARG A 786 -7.33 6.84 -56.88
N PHE A 787 -7.72 6.70 -55.62
CA PHE A 787 -7.22 5.71 -54.68
C PHE A 787 -8.29 4.65 -54.39
N ASN A 788 -7.85 3.40 -54.25
CA ASN A 788 -8.62 2.29 -53.68
C ASN A 788 -7.65 1.42 -52.87
N VAL A 789 -7.74 1.48 -51.53
CA VAL A 789 -6.79 0.87 -50.60
C VAL A 789 -7.50 -0.13 -49.69
N SER A 790 -6.80 -1.18 -49.27
CA SER A 790 -7.27 -2.19 -48.31
C SER A 790 -6.24 -2.41 -47.21
N ASN A 791 -6.66 -2.41 -45.95
CA ASN A 791 -5.82 -2.67 -44.77
C ASN A 791 -6.54 -3.58 -43.76
N THR A 792 -5.78 -4.44 -43.06
CA THR A 792 -6.29 -5.24 -41.94
C THR A 792 -5.65 -4.81 -40.62
N TYR A 793 -6.50 -4.47 -39.66
CA TYR A 793 -6.11 -4.22 -38.28
C TYR A 793 -5.94 -5.57 -37.55
N PRO A 794 -4.73 -5.96 -37.10
CA PRO A 794 -4.52 -7.20 -36.39
C PRO A 794 -5.15 -7.15 -35.00
N SER A 795 -4.87 -6.09 -34.24
CA SER A 795 -5.46 -5.79 -32.94
C SER A 795 -6.71 -4.90 -33.07
N ALA A 796 -7.45 -4.72 -31.96
CA ALA A 796 -8.51 -3.72 -31.89
C ALA A 796 -7.93 -2.32 -31.67
N VAL A 797 -8.42 -1.33 -32.41
CA VAL A 797 -7.94 0.06 -32.39
C VAL A 797 -9.12 1.00 -32.18
N SER A 798 -9.03 1.90 -31.20
CA SER A 798 -10.02 2.96 -30.98
C SER A 798 -9.78 4.15 -31.92
N ASP A 799 -10.85 4.75 -32.45
CA ASP A 799 -10.79 5.97 -33.28
C ASP A 799 -9.79 5.94 -34.47
N ALA A 800 -9.67 4.79 -35.15
CA ALA A 800 -8.76 4.61 -36.29
C ALA A 800 -8.99 5.63 -37.43
N ASN A 801 -7.90 6.04 -38.08
CA ASN A 801 -7.86 6.98 -39.20
C ASN A 801 -7.06 6.38 -40.38
N ALA A 802 -7.25 6.96 -41.57
CA ALA A 802 -6.45 6.67 -42.76
C ALA A 802 -6.09 7.98 -43.48
N VAL A 803 -4.88 8.08 -44.03
CA VAL A 803 -4.43 9.26 -44.80
C VAL A 803 -4.07 8.84 -46.22
N LEU A 804 -4.56 9.58 -47.22
CA LEU A 804 -4.30 9.35 -48.65
C LEU A 804 -3.69 10.62 -49.28
N THR A 805 -2.42 10.58 -49.70
CA THR A 805 -1.73 11.73 -50.31
C THR A 805 -1.97 11.78 -51.81
N PHE A 806 -2.62 12.84 -52.29
CA PHE A 806 -2.91 13.11 -53.71
C PHE A 806 -1.83 13.99 -54.37
N ASP A 807 -1.76 13.96 -55.70
CA ASP A 807 -0.91 14.85 -56.51
C ASP A 807 -1.27 16.35 -56.30
N ASP A 808 -0.27 17.24 -56.35
CA ASP A 808 -0.44 18.65 -55.96
C ASP A 808 -1.37 19.45 -56.89
N SER A 809 -1.58 18.95 -58.11
CA SER A 809 -2.51 19.53 -59.09
C SER A 809 -3.98 19.21 -58.80
N VAL A 810 -4.28 18.32 -57.84
CA VAL A 810 -5.66 17.95 -57.46
C VAL A 810 -6.37 19.13 -56.77
N ALA A 811 -7.27 19.77 -57.52
CA ALA A 811 -7.98 20.99 -57.13
C ALA A 811 -9.25 20.76 -56.30
N GLU A 812 -9.81 19.54 -56.29
CA GLU A 812 -10.91 19.12 -55.43
C GLU A 812 -11.01 17.58 -55.29
N ILE A 813 -11.34 17.08 -54.08
CA ILE A 813 -11.72 15.69 -53.84
C ILE A 813 -13.24 15.51 -53.99
N LYS A 814 -13.65 14.41 -54.63
CA LYS A 814 -15.03 13.93 -54.73
C LYS A 814 -15.10 12.43 -54.42
N GLU A 815 -16.26 11.99 -53.95
CA GLU A 815 -16.58 10.58 -53.72
C GLU A 815 -15.58 9.82 -52.81
N VAL A 816 -15.48 10.25 -51.55
CA VAL A 816 -14.78 9.51 -50.48
C VAL A 816 -15.72 8.48 -49.84
N GLU A 817 -15.34 7.21 -49.85
CA GLU A 817 -16.10 6.10 -49.25
C GLU A 817 -15.18 5.09 -48.57
N TYR A 818 -15.71 4.39 -47.56
CA TYR A 818 -15.09 3.21 -46.96
C TYR A 818 -16.07 2.04 -46.84
N ARG A 819 -15.56 0.83 -46.67
CA ARG A 819 -16.34 -0.36 -46.28
C ARG A 819 -15.51 -1.22 -45.32
N VAL A 820 -16.19 -2.11 -44.59
CA VAL A 820 -15.58 -3.02 -43.62
C VAL A 820 -15.95 -4.45 -44.00
N ASP A 821 -14.98 -5.36 -43.93
CA ASP A 821 -15.07 -6.80 -44.27
C ASP A 821 -15.74 -7.09 -45.62
N GLY A 822 -15.45 -6.25 -46.63
CA GLY A 822 -16.03 -6.37 -47.98
C GLY A 822 -17.53 -6.02 -48.07
N GLY A 823 -18.07 -5.26 -47.12
CA GLY A 823 -19.47 -4.84 -47.05
C GLY A 823 -19.92 -3.81 -48.11
N GLU A 824 -21.06 -3.16 -47.88
CA GLU A 824 -21.51 -2.05 -48.73
C GLU A 824 -20.66 -0.79 -48.47
N TRP A 825 -20.28 -0.09 -49.53
CA TRP A 825 -19.60 1.21 -49.46
C TRP A 825 -20.50 2.27 -48.79
N LYS A 826 -19.88 3.11 -47.97
CA LYS A 826 -20.52 4.17 -47.17
C LYS A 826 -19.58 5.37 -47.04
N ALA A 827 -20.13 6.57 -46.94
CA ALA A 827 -19.32 7.75 -46.63
C ALA A 827 -18.69 7.65 -45.21
N PRO A 828 -17.45 8.15 -45.00
CA PRO A 828 -16.83 8.21 -43.68
C PRO A 828 -17.57 9.20 -42.75
N PRO A 829 -17.48 9.02 -41.41
CA PRO A 829 -17.94 10.02 -40.42
C PRO A 829 -17.44 11.45 -40.69
N SER A 830 -16.19 11.59 -41.11
CA SER A 830 -15.55 12.85 -41.51
C SER A 830 -14.37 12.58 -42.45
N HIS A 831 -14.07 13.55 -43.31
CA HIS A 831 -12.81 13.61 -44.08
C HIS A 831 -12.43 15.08 -44.30
N GLU A 832 -11.14 15.37 -44.41
CA GLU A 832 -10.59 16.72 -44.63
C GLU A 832 -9.34 16.63 -45.51
N LEU A 833 -9.16 17.59 -46.43
CA LEU A 833 -7.98 17.66 -47.32
C LEU A 833 -7.05 18.77 -46.81
N ASN A 834 -5.91 18.38 -46.26
CA ASN A 834 -4.89 19.26 -45.71
C ASN A 834 -3.69 19.37 -46.68
N GLY A 835 -3.87 20.19 -47.72
CA GLY A 835 -2.89 20.29 -48.82
C GLY A 835 -3.11 19.15 -49.82
N THR A 836 -2.15 18.24 -49.92
CA THR A 836 -2.23 16.98 -50.67
C THR A 836 -2.96 15.87 -49.90
N ASP A 837 -2.97 15.94 -48.58
CA ASP A 837 -3.27 14.80 -47.72
C ASP A 837 -4.76 14.76 -47.33
N LEU A 838 -5.45 13.69 -47.73
CA LEU A 838 -6.84 13.44 -47.39
C LEU A 838 -6.93 12.54 -46.15
N GLU A 839 -7.27 13.12 -45.01
CA GLU A 839 -7.59 12.39 -43.77
C GLU A 839 -9.00 11.81 -43.84
N VAL A 840 -9.19 10.57 -43.41
CA VAL A 840 -10.45 9.81 -43.49
C VAL A 840 -10.71 9.04 -42.18
N GLN A 841 -11.54 9.59 -41.29
CA GLN A 841 -11.84 8.95 -40.01
C GLN A 841 -12.63 7.65 -40.24
N LEU A 842 -12.21 6.56 -39.59
CA LEU A 842 -12.82 5.24 -39.70
C LEU A 842 -13.56 4.85 -38.40
N GLY A 843 -13.03 5.25 -37.24
CA GLY A 843 -13.59 4.95 -35.91
C GLY A 843 -13.08 3.64 -35.31
N ASP A 844 -13.75 3.13 -34.28
CA ASP A 844 -13.35 1.89 -33.58
C ASP A 844 -13.32 0.66 -34.51
N MET A 845 -12.16 0.01 -34.59
CA MET A 845 -11.92 -1.24 -35.32
C MET A 845 -11.69 -2.41 -34.35
N GLY A 846 -12.11 -3.60 -34.76
CA GLY A 846 -11.81 -4.85 -34.05
C GLY A 846 -10.51 -5.49 -34.54
N ALA A 847 -10.01 -6.46 -33.78
CA ALA A 847 -9.03 -7.41 -34.27
C ALA A 847 -9.53 -8.16 -35.51
N ASP A 848 -8.61 -8.64 -36.36
CA ASP A 848 -8.86 -9.28 -37.68
C ASP A 848 -9.70 -8.43 -38.68
N THR A 849 -9.98 -7.15 -38.40
CA THR A 849 -10.96 -6.36 -39.19
C THR A 849 -10.32 -5.76 -40.43
N THR A 850 -10.91 -6.01 -41.60
CA THR A 850 -10.42 -5.45 -42.88
C THR A 850 -11.23 -4.23 -43.28
N VAL A 851 -10.56 -3.12 -43.59
CA VAL A 851 -11.16 -1.87 -44.06
C VAL A 851 -10.65 -1.55 -45.46
N ASP A 852 -11.57 -1.26 -46.36
CA ASP A 852 -11.25 -0.71 -47.68
C ASP A 852 -11.67 0.76 -47.74
N VAL A 853 -10.83 1.64 -48.30
CA VAL A 853 -11.06 3.09 -48.44
C VAL A 853 -10.82 3.50 -49.90
N ARG A 854 -11.68 4.36 -50.45
CA ARG A 854 -11.52 4.91 -51.81
C ARG A 854 -11.89 6.38 -51.90
N ALA A 855 -11.22 7.10 -52.80
CA ALA A 855 -11.44 8.54 -53.04
C ALA A 855 -11.05 8.92 -54.49
N THR A 856 -11.68 9.96 -55.05
CA THR A 856 -11.36 10.51 -56.38
C THR A 856 -10.95 11.98 -56.30
N GLY A 857 -9.73 12.30 -56.73
CA GLY A 857 -9.26 13.67 -56.95
C GLY A 857 -9.57 14.15 -58.38
N HIS A 858 -9.83 15.44 -58.53
CA HIS A 858 -9.96 16.10 -59.83
C HIS A 858 -8.93 17.22 -59.96
N LYS A 859 -8.14 17.19 -61.04
CA LYS A 859 -7.13 18.22 -61.36
C LYS A 859 -7.75 19.46 -62.06
N ILE A 860 -9.06 19.40 -62.35
CA ILE A 860 -9.89 20.49 -62.88
C ILE A 860 -10.87 21.04 -61.85
N ARG A 861 -11.39 22.26 -62.09
CA ARG A 861 -12.45 22.87 -61.26
C ARG A 861 -13.42 23.68 -62.09
N THR A 862 -14.73 23.47 -61.94
CA THR A 862 -15.75 24.26 -62.66
C THR A 862 -16.21 25.49 -61.89
N TYR A 863 -16.59 26.52 -62.64
CA TYR A 863 -17.25 27.74 -62.18
C TYR A 863 -18.58 27.92 -62.93
N ASP A 864 -19.62 28.25 -62.18
CA ASP A 864 -20.99 28.47 -62.69
C ASP A 864 -21.57 27.32 -63.54
N GLY A 865 -21.12 26.10 -63.28
CA GLY A 865 -21.59 24.87 -63.89
C GLY A 865 -20.85 23.62 -63.40
N ALA A 866 -21.09 22.51 -64.08
CA ALA A 866 -20.39 21.24 -63.89
C ALA A 866 -20.17 20.54 -65.24
N VAL A 867 -19.14 19.70 -65.31
CA VAL A 867 -18.84 18.85 -66.47
C VAL A 867 -18.78 17.37 -66.06
N GLU A 868 -19.02 16.50 -67.03
CA GLU A 868 -18.66 15.09 -66.99
C GLU A 868 -17.58 14.85 -68.05
N ILE A 869 -16.52 14.11 -67.70
CA ILE A 869 -15.42 13.78 -68.61
C ILE A 869 -15.85 12.56 -69.44
N VAL A 870 -15.99 12.74 -70.75
CA VAL A 870 -16.55 11.75 -71.67
C VAL A 870 -15.45 10.84 -72.22
N GLU A 871 -14.37 11.43 -72.71
CA GLU A 871 -13.15 10.73 -73.13
C GLU A 871 -11.94 11.40 -72.44
N PRO A 872 -11.39 10.82 -71.35
CA PRO A 872 -10.23 11.36 -70.65
C PRO A 872 -8.93 11.12 -71.44
N THR A 873 -8.04 12.11 -71.43
CA THR A 873 -6.65 11.93 -71.86
C THR A 873 -5.87 11.16 -70.78
N VAL A 874 -4.93 10.30 -71.18
CA VAL A 874 -4.01 9.61 -70.25
C VAL A 874 -3.03 10.64 -69.66
N GLU A 875 -2.55 10.41 -68.44
CA GLU A 875 -1.48 11.25 -67.89
C GLU A 875 -0.20 11.11 -68.77
N GLY A 876 0.48 12.23 -69.03
CA GLY A 876 1.64 12.29 -69.95
C GLY A 876 1.33 12.45 -71.45
N ASP A 877 0.12 12.15 -71.92
CA ASP A 877 -0.29 12.38 -73.32
C ASP A 877 -0.59 13.88 -73.60
N GLU A 878 -0.49 14.31 -74.86
CA GLU A 878 -0.96 15.64 -75.29
C GLU A 878 -2.48 15.78 -75.02
N LEU A 879 -2.86 16.77 -74.21
CA LEU A 879 -4.24 16.96 -73.77
C LEU A 879 -5.23 17.01 -74.96
N ALA A 880 -6.23 16.15 -74.91
CA ALA A 880 -7.31 16.04 -75.90
C ALA A 880 -8.63 15.58 -75.25
N THR A 881 -8.92 16.05 -74.03
CA THR A 881 -10.03 15.54 -73.20
C THR A 881 -11.38 16.07 -73.67
N GLU A 882 -12.34 15.18 -73.95
CA GLU A 882 -13.74 15.53 -74.25
C GLU A 882 -14.56 15.68 -72.96
N VAL A 883 -15.33 16.76 -72.84
CA VAL A 883 -16.26 17.02 -71.72
C VAL A 883 -17.66 17.41 -72.20
N GLU A 884 -18.67 16.87 -71.52
CA GLU A 884 -20.07 17.33 -71.61
C GLU A 884 -20.38 18.26 -70.44
N ILE A 885 -20.97 19.43 -70.71
CA ILE A 885 -21.43 20.38 -69.69
C ILE A 885 -22.77 19.87 -69.13
N THR A 886 -22.72 19.21 -67.97
CA THR A 886 -23.89 18.55 -67.34
C THR A 886 -24.75 19.51 -66.50
N ASN A 887 -24.22 20.66 -66.10
CA ASN A 887 -24.96 21.69 -65.35
C ASN A 887 -24.44 23.10 -65.62
N MET A 888 -25.29 24.12 -65.50
CA MET A 888 -24.94 25.56 -65.60
C MET A 888 -25.83 26.40 -64.66
N THR A 889 -25.26 27.45 -64.07
CA THR A 889 -25.99 28.46 -63.28
C THR A 889 -26.82 29.37 -64.21
N GLU A 890 -28.08 29.66 -63.84
CA GLU A 890 -28.96 30.55 -64.60
C GLU A 890 -28.40 32.00 -64.65
N ASP A 891 -28.42 32.62 -65.84
CA ASP A 891 -27.83 33.94 -66.17
C ASP A 891 -26.30 34.09 -65.95
N ALA A 892 -25.54 33.00 -65.79
CA ALA A 892 -24.08 33.01 -65.62
C ALA A 892 -23.31 32.43 -66.83
N MET A 893 -21.98 32.62 -66.84
CA MET A 893 -21.07 32.10 -67.89
C MET A 893 -20.27 30.91 -67.37
N PHE A 894 -20.37 29.77 -68.05
CA PHE A 894 -19.58 28.58 -67.71
C PHE A 894 -18.07 28.87 -67.79
N GLY A 895 -17.34 28.43 -66.75
CA GLY A 895 -15.88 28.40 -66.74
C GLY A 895 -15.33 27.04 -66.30
N LEU A 896 -14.27 26.58 -66.94
CA LEU A 896 -13.47 25.42 -66.52
C LEU A 896 -12.04 25.88 -66.22
N ARG A 897 -11.59 25.72 -64.97
CA ARG A 897 -10.18 25.89 -64.61
C ARG A 897 -9.39 24.72 -65.17
N VAL A 898 -8.30 25.03 -65.88
CA VAL A 898 -7.52 24.06 -66.68
C VAL A 898 -6.01 24.17 -66.48
N ASP A 899 -5.51 25.10 -65.65
CA ASP A 899 -4.09 25.21 -65.30
C ASP A 899 -3.55 24.07 -64.41
N GLY A 900 -4.42 23.20 -63.86
CA GLY A 900 -4.03 21.97 -63.15
C GLY A 900 -3.76 20.80 -64.09
N THR A 901 -2.78 20.92 -64.99
CA THR A 901 -2.29 19.79 -65.81
C THR A 901 -0.77 19.82 -65.93
N ALA A 902 -0.16 18.70 -66.34
CA ALA A 902 1.25 18.62 -66.73
C ALA A 902 1.66 19.57 -67.89
N THR A 903 0.71 20.29 -68.50
CA THR A 903 0.95 21.37 -69.46
C THR A 903 0.30 22.69 -69.04
N GLY A 904 0.04 22.89 -67.75
CA GLY A 904 -0.73 24.01 -67.16
C GLY A 904 -0.20 25.41 -67.48
N GLU A 905 1.07 25.53 -67.87
CA GLU A 905 1.71 26.74 -68.41
C GLU A 905 1.21 27.13 -69.83
N ARG A 906 0.74 26.15 -70.61
CA ARG A 906 0.41 26.31 -72.04
C ARG A 906 -1.04 26.70 -72.23
N VAL A 907 -1.34 27.54 -73.22
CA VAL A 907 -2.69 28.04 -73.53
C VAL A 907 -3.63 26.85 -73.82
N HIS A 908 -4.55 26.59 -72.89
CA HIS A 908 -5.59 25.58 -73.05
C HIS A 908 -6.76 26.16 -73.87
N TYR A 909 -7.20 25.45 -74.90
CA TYR A 909 -8.23 25.92 -75.83
C TYR A 909 -9.25 24.84 -76.18
N ALA A 910 -10.46 25.27 -76.55
CA ALA A 910 -11.52 24.36 -76.99
C ALA A 910 -11.39 24.04 -78.48
N THR A 911 -11.78 22.81 -78.83
CA THR A 911 -12.02 22.35 -80.19
C THR A 911 -13.32 21.54 -80.23
N GLU A 912 -13.83 21.29 -81.44
CA GLU A 912 -14.96 20.37 -81.68
C GLU A 912 -16.28 20.77 -80.97
N GLU A 913 -16.40 22.07 -80.66
CA GLU A 913 -17.52 22.73 -79.99
C GLU A 913 -18.89 22.37 -80.59
N SER A 914 -19.81 21.90 -79.74
CA SER A 914 -21.14 21.46 -80.20
C SER A 914 -22.17 22.60 -80.36
N TRP A 915 -21.83 23.84 -79.99
CA TRP A 915 -22.71 25.01 -80.06
C TRP A 915 -22.45 25.87 -81.31
N SER A 916 -23.12 27.03 -81.42
CA SER A 916 -22.90 27.96 -82.53
C SER A 916 -23.12 29.40 -82.08
N GLY A 917 -22.04 30.18 -82.03
CA GLY A 917 -22.05 31.53 -81.49
C GLY A 917 -20.63 32.07 -81.37
N GLU A 918 -20.31 32.66 -80.22
CA GLU A 918 -18.93 32.91 -79.80
C GLU A 918 -18.29 31.61 -79.28
N SER A 919 -17.10 31.31 -79.81
CA SER A 919 -16.29 30.16 -79.37
C SER A 919 -15.68 30.39 -77.99
N ALA A 920 -15.33 29.30 -77.33
CA ALA A 920 -14.65 29.33 -76.06
C ALA A 920 -13.23 29.89 -76.19
N HIS A 921 -12.85 30.65 -75.17
CA HIS A 921 -11.59 31.37 -75.05
C HIS A 921 -11.11 31.22 -73.61
N VAL A 922 -9.81 31.29 -73.39
CA VAL A 922 -9.24 31.16 -72.05
C VAL A 922 -8.94 32.53 -71.46
N GLU A 923 -9.42 32.76 -70.25
CA GLU A 923 -9.03 33.89 -69.41
C GLU A 923 -7.76 33.49 -68.65
N ILE A 924 -6.66 34.19 -68.88
CA ILE A 924 -5.34 33.91 -68.28
C ILE A 924 -4.92 35.07 -67.37
N THR A 925 -4.47 34.77 -66.15
CA THR A 925 -4.05 35.77 -65.15
C THR A 925 -2.53 35.93 -65.03
N GLU A 926 -2.09 36.97 -64.32
CA GLU A 926 -0.68 37.18 -63.90
C GLU A 926 -0.11 36.03 -63.03
N SER A 927 -0.96 35.13 -62.54
CA SER A 927 -0.60 33.93 -61.78
C SER A 927 -0.64 32.65 -62.61
N GLY A 928 -0.69 32.74 -63.94
CA GLY A 928 -0.79 31.59 -64.85
C GLY A 928 -2.13 30.83 -64.78
N THR A 929 -3.10 31.33 -64.01
CA THR A 929 -4.40 30.66 -63.84
C THR A 929 -5.21 30.76 -65.12
N GLN A 930 -5.71 29.63 -65.61
CA GLN A 930 -6.38 29.51 -66.90
C GLN A 930 -7.82 29.05 -66.70
N ILE A 931 -8.78 29.90 -67.10
CA ILE A 931 -10.21 29.57 -67.04
C ILE A 931 -10.80 29.62 -68.44
N LEU A 932 -11.07 28.45 -69.02
CA LEU A 932 -11.73 28.29 -70.31
C LEU A 932 -13.21 28.69 -70.19
N ARG A 933 -13.58 29.79 -70.82
CA ARG A 933 -14.93 30.39 -70.83
C ARG A 933 -15.70 29.93 -72.06
N ALA A 934 -16.92 29.40 -71.89
CA ALA A 934 -17.77 28.96 -73.00
C ALA A 934 -19.07 29.79 -73.05
N PRO A 935 -19.09 30.96 -73.72
CA PRO A 935 -20.14 31.98 -73.57
C PRO A 935 -21.51 31.62 -74.18
N ASP A 936 -21.53 30.93 -75.34
CA ASP A 936 -22.76 30.48 -76.02
C ASP A 936 -23.06 28.97 -75.81
N ALA A 937 -22.35 28.31 -74.89
CA ALA A 937 -22.59 26.92 -74.52
C ALA A 937 -23.86 26.76 -73.67
N ASN A 938 -24.40 25.53 -73.65
CA ASN A 938 -25.64 25.17 -72.96
C ASN A 938 -25.47 23.80 -72.26
N VAL A 939 -26.32 23.45 -71.29
CA VAL A 939 -26.32 22.09 -70.71
C VAL A 939 -26.56 21.03 -71.80
N GLY A 940 -25.72 20.00 -71.82
CA GLY A 940 -25.64 19.01 -72.91
C GLY A 940 -24.81 19.45 -74.12
N SER A 941 -23.94 20.47 -73.95
CA SER A 941 -22.93 20.84 -74.95
C SER A 941 -21.60 20.15 -74.67
N ILE A 942 -20.87 19.84 -75.75
CA ILE A 942 -19.61 19.11 -75.72
C ILE A 942 -18.48 19.97 -76.31
N MET A 943 -17.27 19.84 -75.76
CA MET A 943 -16.03 20.38 -76.32
C MET A 943 -14.85 19.44 -76.01
N THR A 944 -13.87 19.39 -76.93
CA THR A 944 -12.58 18.73 -76.71
C THR A 944 -11.54 19.78 -76.35
N VAL A 945 -11.02 19.75 -75.12
CA VAL A 945 -10.02 20.72 -74.64
C VAL A 945 -8.62 20.22 -74.95
N ARG A 946 -7.76 21.13 -75.43
CA ARG A 946 -6.41 20.84 -75.91
C ARG A 946 -5.40 21.86 -75.41
N SER A 947 -4.14 21.44 -75.29
CA SER A 947 -3.02 22.34 -74.99
C SER A 947 -2.38 22.85 -76.27
N SER A 948 -2.16 24.17 -76.36
CA SER A 948 -1.49 24.82 -77.50
C SER A 948 0.04 24.77 -77.33
N PRO A 949 0.87 24.84 -78.40
CA PRO A 949 2.32 24.94 -78.27
C PRO A 949 2.83 26.34 -77.81
N ILE A 950 1.97 27.20 -77.25
CA ILE A 950 2.34 28.50 -76.66
C ILE A 950 1.90 28.65 -75.19
N SER A 951 2.64 29.42 -74.39
CA SER A 951 2.12 30.11 -73.19
C SER A 951 1.84 31.58 -73.50
N VAL A 952 1.00 32.23 -72.68
CA VAL A 952 0.75 33.67 -72.73
C VAL A 952 0.66 34.18 -71.29
N GLU A 953 1.62 35.02 -70.89
CA GLU A 953 1.81 35.46 -69.51
C GLU A 953 1.61 36.99 -69.42
N PRO A 954 0.47 37.50 -68.90
CA PRO A 954 0.24 38.93 -68.75
C PRO A 954 1.05 39.50 -67.57
N ASN A 955 1.72 40.64 -67.80
CA ASN A 955 2.65 41.21 -66.82
C ASN A 955 1.97 41.77 -65.55
N VAL A 956 0.67 42.06 -65.64
CA VAL A 956 -0.27 42.39 -64.56
C VAL A 956 -1.67 41.97 -65.01
N GLY A 957 -2.53 41.65 -64.04
CA GLY A 957 -3.95 41.45 -64.28
C GLY A 957 -4.29 40.16 -65.01
N ALA A 958 -4.99 40.28 -66.14
CA ALA A 958 -5.44 39.15 -66.94
C ALA A 958 -5.74 39.58 -68.39
N VAL A 959 -5.83 38.60 -69.29
CA VAL A 959 -6.24 38.76 -70.69
C VAL A 959 -7.11 37.58 -71.15
N GLU A 960 -7.99 37.80 -72.13
CA GLU A 960 -8.70 36.73 -72.82
C GLU A 960 -7.93 36.34 -74.10
N VAL A 961 -7.62 35.05 -74.25
CA VAL A 961 -6.91 34.48 -75.41
C VAL A 961 -7.81 33.51 -76.16
N LEU A 962 -7.97 33.74 -77.46
CA LEU A 962 -8.66 32.83 -78.39
C LEU A 962 -7.65 32.26 -79.39
N MET A 963 -7.58 30.93 -79.45
CA MET A 963 -6.72 30.16 -80.36
C MET A 963 -7.43 30.01 -81.72
N GLU A 964 -6.89 30.60 -82.80
CA GLU A 964 -7.49 30.50 -84.14
C GLU A 964 -6.91 29.33 -84.97
N ASP A 965 -5.60 29.08 -84.85
CA ASP A 965 -4.91 27.89 -85.39
C ASP A 965 -3.69 27.58 -84.52
N ALA A 966 -3.62 26.37 -83.94
CA ALA A 966 -2.50 25.93 -83.11
C ALA A 966 -1.33 25.30 -83.90
N SER A 967 -1.58 24.90 -85.15
CA SER A 967 -0.59 24.21 -86.01
C SER A 967 0.30 25.16 -86.79
N GLU A 968 -0.21 26.35 -87.13
CA GLU A 968 0.57 27.53 -87.48
C GLU A 968 0.19 28.64 -86.48
N PRO A 969 0.82 28.69 -85.26
CA PRO A 969 0.30 29.40 -84.09
C PRO A 969 -0.18 30.83 -84.36
N ARG A 970 -1.51 30.97 -84.35
CA ARG A 970 -2.25 32.19 -84.67
C ARG A 970 -3.37 32.39 -83.65
N PHE A 971 -3.23 33.43 -82.84
CA PHE A 971 -4.10 33.70 -81.68
C PHE A 971 -4.50 35.17 -81.62
N SER A 972 -5.64 35.45 -80.98
CA SER A 972 -6.05 36.82 -80.66
C SER A 972 -6.11 37.03 -79.15
N VAL A 973 -5.49 38.11 -78.71
CA VAL A 973 -5.55 38.60 -77.32
C VAL A 973 -6.56 39.74 -77.26
N ARG A 974 -7.34 39.81 -76.19
CA ARG A 974 -8.26 40.93 -75.93
C ARG A 974 -8.39 41.20 -74.42
N ASP A 975 -8.65 42.46 -74.06
CA ASP A 975 -8.91 42.85 -72.67
C ASP A 975 -10.21 42.21 -72.14
N GLY A 976 -11.21 42.08 -73.00
CA GLY A 976 -12.46 41.37 -72.70
C GLY A 976 -13.24 41.99 -71.53
N ASN A 977 -13.62 41.15 -70.55
CA ASN A 977 -14.19 41.58 -69.26
C ASN A 977 -13.15 41.69 -68.13
N THR A 978 -11.86 41.48 -68.42
CA THR A 978 -10.77 41.51 -67.43
C THR A 978 -10.33 42.95 -67.10
N ILE A 979 -9.22 43.10 -66.37
CA ILE A 979 -8.56 44.41 -66.17
C ILE A 979 -7.50 44.76 -67.23
N GLY A 980 -7.22 43.83 -68.16
CA GLY A 980 -6.19 43.97 -69.20
C GLY A 980 -4.76 43.89 -68.65
N ALA A 981 -3.78 43.97 -69.57
CA ALA A 981 -2.35 44.00 -69.27
C ALA A 981 -1.62 45.06 -70.11
N ASP A 982 -0.60 45.72 -69.56
CA ASP A 982 0.23 46.68 -70.30
C ASP A 982 1.21 45.95 -71.26
N GLN A 983 1.71 44.80 -70.83
CA GLN A 983 2.64 43.92 -71.54
C GLN A 983 2.20 42.46 -71.32
N LEU A 984 2.49 41.59 -72.27
CA LEU A 984 2.50 40.15 -72.03
C LEU A 984 3.73 39.52 -72.68
N ASP A 985 4.19 38.41 -72.15
CA ASP A 985 5.22 37.59 -72.79
C ASP A 985 4.58 36.31 -73.36
N VAL A 986 5.06 35.87 -74.52
CA VAL A 986 4.53 34.71 -75.28
C VAL A 986 5.68 33.73 -75.47
N THR A 987 5.63 32.58 -74.79
CA THR A 987 6.61 31.52 -75.02
C THR A 987 6.05 30.52 -76.01
N TYR A 988 6.86 30.09 -76.98
CA TYR A 988 6.51 29.11 -78.00
C TYR A 988 7.46 27.91 -77.91
N TYR A 989 6.89 26.73 -77.73
CA TYR A 989 7.60 25.52 -77.34
C TYR A 989 8.09 24.71 -78.55
N ASP A 990 7.28 24.61 -79.61
CA ASP A 990 7.55 23.82 -80.84
C ASP A 990 8.62 24.46 -81.74
N THR A 991 9.85 24.48 -81.22
CA THR A 991 10.96 25.25 -81.76
C THR A 991 12.21 24.41 -81.99
N ILE A 992 12.85 24.65 -83.13
CA ILE A 992 14.15 24.07 -83.45
C ILE A 992 15.23 25.00 -82.88
N SER A 993 15.95 24.53 -81.86
CA SER A 993 17.03 25.27 -81.22
C SER A 993 18.04 25.80 -82.24
N GLY A 994 18.28 27.12 -82.21
CA GLY A 994 19.16 27.84 -83.14
C GLY A 994 18.48 28.55 -84.33
N ASP A 995 17.29 28.12 -84.78
CA ASP A 995 16.54 28.83 -85.84
C ASP A 995 15.91 30.14 -85.29
N ARG A 996 15.62 31.10 -86.18
CA ARG A 996 15.02 32.40 -85.81
C ARG A 996 13.51 32.35 -85.97
N TYR A 997 12.79 32.71 -84.91
CA TYR A 997 11.34 32.90 -84.91
C TYR A 997 11.00 34.38 -84.66
N ALA A 998 9.79 34.79 -85.00
CA ALA A 998 9.31 36.16 -84.85
C ALA A 998 7.81 36.19 -84.53
N LEU A 999 7.43 36.96 -83.52
CA LEU A 999 6.03 37.29 -83.26
C LEU A 999 5.60 38.39 -84.24
N TRP A 1000 4.58 38.11 -85.04
CA TRP A 1000 4.06 39.02 -86.05
C TRP A 1000 2.66 39.49 -85.66
N SER A 1001 2.44 40.81 -85.68
CA SER A 1001 1.09 41.37 -85.55
C SER A 1001 0.40 41.37 -86.91
N GLU A 1002 -0.72 40.65 -87.00
CA GLU A 1002 -1.62 40.71 -88.16
C GLU A 1002 -2.49 41.98 -88.13
N THR A 1003 -2.73 42.56 -86.97
CA THR A 1003 -3.54 43.78 -86.79
C THR A 1003 -2.81 45.04 -87.27
N ASN A 1004 -1.50 45.13 -87.02
CA ASN A 1004 -0.66 46.29 -87.35
C ASN A 1004 0.35 46.04 -88.50
N ASP A 1005 0.45 44.80 -89.03
CA ASP A 1005 1.34 44.40 -90.14
C ASP A 1005 2.84 44.62 -89.84
N VAL A 1006 3.28 44.20 -88.65
CA VAL A 1006 4.65 44.43 -88.12
C VAL A 1006 5.23 43.24 -87.34
N GLU A 1007 6.55 43.11 -87.36
CA GLU A 1007 7.31 42.24 -86.44
C GLU A 1007 7.35 42.94 -85.07
N VAL A 1008 6.80 42.28 -84.04
CA VAL A 1008 6.65 42.81 -82.69
C VAL A 1008 7.93 42.57 -81.90
N ASP A 1009 8.36 41.31 -81.85
CA ASP A 1009 9.62 40.86 -81.26
C ASP A 1009 10.09 39.57 -81.96
N ALA A 1010 11.38 39.22 -81.85
CA ALA A 1010 11.97 38.09 -82.57
C ALA A 1010 13.34 37.63 -82.04
N ALA A 1011 13.38 36.42 -81.47
CA ALA A 1011 14.56 35.78 -80.91
C ALA A 1011 15.01 34.54 -81.73
N ARG A 1012 16.11 33.90 -81.29
CA ARG A 1012 16.46 32.53 -81.69
C ARG A 1012 16.08 31.58 -80.56
N ALA A 1013 15.47 30.45 -80.92
CA ALA A 1013 15.07 29.46 -79.93
C ALA A 1013 16.28 28.81 -79.27
N GLN A 1014 16.15 28.49 -77.98
CA GLN A 1014 16.95 27.45 -77.32
C GLN A 1014 16.10 26.22 -76.95
N SER A 1015 14.84 26.21 -77.40
CA SER A 1015 13.78 25.27 -77.03
C SER A 1015 13.40 25.44 -75.55
N PRO A 1016 12.48 26.38 -75.21
CA PRO A 1016 11.55 27.12 -76.07
C PRO A 1016 12.13 28.44 -76.67
N VAL A 1017 11.24 29.36 -77.09
CA VAL A 1017 11.56 30.77 -77.40
C VAL A 1017 10.47 31.70 -76.84
N THR A 1018 10.86 32.83 -76.25
CA THR A 1018 9.92 33.82 -75.68
C THR A 1018 9.96 35.13 -76.46
N PHE A 1019 8.81 35.80 -76.57
CA PHE A 1019 8.62 37.11 -77.21
C PHE A 1019 7.85 38.06 -76.29
N THR A 1020 8.24 39.33 -76.24
CA THR A 1020 7.43 40.36 -75.56
C THR A 1020 6.42 41.02 -76.52
N ALA A 1021 5.16 41.15 -76.09
CA ALA A 1021 4.08 41.77 -76.84
C ALA A 1021 3.30 42.81 -76.01
N SER A 1022 2.32 43.48 -76.64
CA SER A 1022 1.37 44.33 -75.91
C SER A 1022 0.19 43.49 -75.43
N GLY A 1023 -0.33 43.78 -74.23
CA GLY A 1023 -1.59 43.18 -73.76
C GLY A 1023 -2.84 43.78 -74.41
N SER A 1024 -2.69 44.76 -75.31
CA SER A 1024 -3.82 45.41 -75.97
C SER A 1024 -4.43 44.52 -77.05
N THR A 1025 -5.73 44.70 -77.31
CA THR A 1025 -6.52 43.84 -78.21
C THR A 1025 -5.91 43.74 -79.63
N GLU A 1026 -5.33 42.59 -79.96
CA GLU A 1026 -4.46 42.37 -81.14
C GLU A 1026 -4.43 40.89 -81.56
N THR A 1027 -4.29 40.62 -82.86
CA THR A 1027 -4.10 39.29 -83.44
C THR A 1027 -2.64 39.08 -83.80
N TYR A 1028 -2.06 37.99 -83.32
CA TYR A 1028 -0.66 37.62 -83.52
C TYR A 1028 -0.53 36.28 -84.24
N SER A 1029 0.54 36.11 -85.01
CA SER A 1029 0.99 34.81 -85.54
C SER A 1029 2.51 34.65 -85.45
N ILE A 1030 2.99 33.42 -85.25
CA ILE A 1030 4.42 33.14 -85.03
C ILE A 1030 5.07 32.62 -86.31
N LEU A 1031 6.13 33.29 -86.76
CA LEU A 1031 6.77 33.04 -88.06
C LEU A 1031 8.22 32.56 -87.91
N GLN A 1032 8.54 31.36 -88.41
CA GLN A 1032 9.92 30.93 -88.63
C GLN A 1032 10.55 31.77 -89.77
N ARG A 1033 11.64 32.48 -89.47
CA ARG A 1033 12.25 33.49 -90.37
C ARG A 1033 13.49 32.98 -91.10
N ASP A 1034 14.37 32.30 -90.37
CA ASP A 1034 15.57 31.67 -90.92
C ASP A 1034 15.37 30.15 -90.86
N SER A 1035 15.10 29.52 -92.01
CA SER A 1035 15.30 28.07 -92.14
C SER A 1035 16.72 27.81 -92.65
N SER A 1036 17.44 26.90 -92.00
CA SER A 1036 18.87 26.66 -92.20
C SER A 1036 19.23 25.93 -93.51
N GLY A 1037 18.84 26.49 -94.66
CA GLY A 1037 18.93 25.91 -96.01
C GLY A 1037 20.05 26.47 -96.90
N THR A 1038 20.92 25.58 -97.40
CA THR A 1038 22.11 25.86 -98.23
C THR A 1038 21.91 26.77 -99.45
N THR A 1039 22.85 27.71 -99.71
CA THR A 1039 22.87 28.53 -100.94
C THR A 1039 23.67 27.89 -102.09
N GLU A 1040 23.12 27.96 -103.31
CA GLU A 1040 23.62 27.25 -104.51
C GLU A 1040 24.75 27.93 -105.30
N VAL A 1041 25.25 27.24 -106.33
CA VAL A 1041 25.80 27.86 -107.56
C VAL A 1041 24.92 27.47 -108.76
N ALA A 1042 24.26 28.48 -109.35
CA ALA A 1042 23.06 28.33 -110.18
C ALA A 1042 23.23 27.78 -111.62
N GLY A 1043 22.14 27.23 -112.17
CA GLY A 1043 21.96 26.90 -113.59
C GLY A 1043 20.47 26.78 -113.99
N PRO A 1044 19.86 27.79 -114.66
CA PRO A 1044 18.39 27.90 -114.75
C PRO A 1044 17.77 27.39 -116.08
N THR A 1045 16.55 26.84 -116.05
CA THR A 1045 15.30 27.53 -116.51
C THR A 1045 14.01 26.68 -116.42
N ASP A 1046 13.03 27.22 -115.67
CA ASP A 1046 11.61 27.41 -116.05
C ASP A 1046 10.57 26.25 -116.10
N THR A 1047 9.33 26.63 -115.74
CA THR A 1047 8.01 25.99 -115.94
C THR A 1047 7.57 24.71 -115.19
N ARG A 1048 6.81 24.95 -114.10
CA ARG A 1048 5.39 24.56 -113.88
C ARG A 1048 4.97 23.10 -113.55
N ASN A 1049 4.36 23.02 -112.36
CA ASN A 1049 3.02 22.48 -112.08
C ASN A 1049 2.72 20.96 -112.01
N THR A 1050 2.30 20.57 -110.80
CA THR A 1050 0.99 19.94 -110.44
C THR A 1050 0.77 18.42 -110.37
N LEU A 1051 0.02 18.06 -109.32
CA LEU A 1051 -0.99 16.99 -109.17
C LEU A 1051 -0.47 15.57 -108.78
N PRO A 1052 -1.28 14.75 -108.06
CA PRO A 1052 -0.88 14.33 -106.71
C PRO A 1052 -1.10 12.81 -106.44
N LEU A 1053 -1.38 12.47 -105.17
CA LEU A 1053 -1.61 11.17 -104.49
C LEU A 1053 -2.29 9.99 -105.22
N VAL A 1054 -2.81 10.16 -106.44
CA VAL A 1054 -3.63 9.16 -107.16
C VAL A 1054 -2.82 7.93 -107.62
N LEU A 1055 -1.48 8.01 -107.67
CA LEU A 1055 -0.63 6.91 -108.16
C LEU A 1055 -0.51 5.71 -107.22
N ALA A 1056 -0.80 5.85 -105.91
CA ALA A 1056 -0.74 4.73 -104.96
C ALA A 1056 -1.73 3.60 -105.33
N PHE A 1057 -2.95 3.94 -105.75
CA PHE A 1057 -3.97 2.96 -106.12
C PHE A 1057 -3.80 2.37 -107.54
N GLY A 1058 -2.87 2.89 -108.35
CA GLY A 1058 -2.62 2.40 -109.71
C GLY A 1058 -1.90 1.04 -109.76
N GLY A 1059 -1.06 0.73 -108.76
CA GLY A 1059 -0.18 -0.45 -108.79
C GLY A 1059 -0.93 -1.80 -108.73
N ILE A 1060 -1.95 -1.89 -107.87
CA ILE A 1060 -2.64 -3.16 -107.56
C ILE A 1060 -3.37 -3.73 -108.80
N GLY A 1061 -3.96 -2.86 -109.62
CA GLY A 1061 -4.65 -3.28 -110.85
C GLY A 1061 -3.72 -3.93 -111.89
N VAL A 1062 -2.47 -3.47 -111.98
CA VAL A 1062 -1.49 -4.00 -112.95
C VAL A 1062 -0.98 -5.38 -112.52
N VAL A 1063 -0.73 -5.59 -111.22
CA VAL A 1063 -0.23 -6.86 -110.68
C VAL A 1063 -1.25 -7.99 -110.87
N LEU A 1064 -2.54 -7.72 -110.57
CA LEU A 1064 -3.62 -8.70 -110.75
C LEU A 1064 -3.82 -9.12 -112.21
N ILE A 1065 -3.70 -8.18 -113.15
CA ILE A 1065 -3.76 -8.47 -114.61
C ILE A 1065 -2.53 -9.28 -115.06
N GLY A 1066 -1.34 -9.01 -114.50
CA GLY A 1066 -0.13 -9.78 -114.74
C GLY A 1066 -0.26 -11.25 -114.35
N THR A 1067 -0.76 -11.53 -113.13
CA THR A 1067 -0.97 -12.91 -112.65
C THR A 1067 -1.96 -13.70 -113.51
N ALA A 1068 -3.04 -13.07 -113.99
CA ALA A 1068 -4.02 -13.70 -114.87
C ALA A 1068 -3.43 -14.13 -116.22
N LEU A 1069 -2.45 -13.39 -116.75
CA LEU A 1069 -1.75 -13.71 -118.00
C LEU A 1069 -0.73 -14.84 -117.83
N VAL A 1070 -0.03 -14.92 -116.69
CA VAL A 1070 0.93 -16.01 -116.41
C VAL A 1070 0.21 -17.35 -116.19
N GLY A 1071 -0.87 -17.37 -115.40
CA GLY A 1071 -1.64 -18.60 -115.14
C GLY A 1071 -2.15 -19.28 -116.42
N ARG A 1072 -2.53 -18.48 -117.43
CA ARG A 1072 -3.03 -18.98 -118.72
C ARG A 1072 -1.93 -19.58 -119.63
N ARG A 1073 -0.64 -19.42 -119.30
CA ARG A 1073 0.49 -19.95 -120.08
C ARG A 1073 1.08 -21.26 -119.53
N PHE A 1074 0.84 -21.58 -118.25
CA PHE A 1074 1.41 -22.78 -117.60
C PHE A 1074 0.39 -23.84 -117.14
N GLY A 1075 -0.92 -23.56 -117.25
CA GLY A 1075 -1.95 -24.61 -117.19
C GLY A 1075 -2.16 -25.28 -115.83
N VAL A 1076 -1.78 -24.61 -114.73
CA VAL A 1076 -1.86 -25.15 -113.36
C VAL A 1076 -3.23 -24.87 -112.75
N GLY A 1077 -3.95 -25.91 -112.32
CA GLY A 1077 -5.33 -25.79 -111.84
C GLY A 1077 -5.48 -25.55 -110.34
N GLY A 1078 -5.91 -24.34 -109.95
CA GLY A 1078 -6.84 -24.11 -108.83
C GLY A 1078 -6.45 -24.61 -107.43
N ARG A 1079 -5.16 -24.58 -107.04
CA ARG A 1079 -4.70 -25.01 -105.69
C ARG A 1079 -3.68 -24.08 -105.00
N LEU A 1080 -3.54 -22.84 -105.45
CA LEU A 1080 -2.59 -21.85 -104.88
C LEU A 1080 -3.30 -20.52 -104.59
N LEU A 1081 -4.05 -20.47 -103.48
CA LEU A 1081 -4.62 -19.24 -102.91
C LEU A 1081 -4.13 -18.90 -101.49
N PRO A 1082 -3.65 -19.84 -100.64
CA PRO A 1082 -3.07 -19.45 -99.34
C PRO A 1082 -1.69 -18.77 -99.42
N ILE A 1083 -0.88 -19.08 -100.45
CA ILE A 1083 0.55 -18.73 -100.47
C ILE A 1083 0.80 -17.26 -100.89
N THR A 1084 -0.16 -16.59 -101.53
CA THR A 1084 0.00 -15.21 -102.04
C THR A 1084 -0.22 -14.11 -100.99
N ALA A 1085 -0.65 -14.44 -99.78
CA ALA A 1085 -0.84 -13.46 -98.70
C ALA A 1085 0.50 -13.04 -98.06
N ALA A 1086 1.36 -14.00 -97.73
CA ALA A 1086 2.66 -13.75 -97.08
C ALA A 1086 3.69 -13.03 -97.96
N SER A 1087 3.49 -13.01 -99.29
CA SER A 1087 4.41 -12.39 -100.24
C SER A 1087 4.27 -10.87 -100.41
N LEU A 1088 3.27 -10.23 -99.77
CA LEU A 1088 3.06 -8.78 -99.89
C LEU A 1088 3.84 -7.96 -98.84
N SER A 1089 3.99 -8.48 -97.61
CA SER A 1089 4.69 -7.78 -96.52
C SER A 1089 6.17 -7.49 -96.84
N ALA A 1090 6.82 -8.39 -97.60
CA ALA A 1090 8.25 -8.32 -97.90
C ALA A 1090 8.68 -7.18 -98.86
N ILE A 1091 7.74 -6.44 -99.45
CA ILE A 1091 8.03 -5.35 -100.41
C ILE A 1091 7.89 -3.96 -99.75
N ALA A 1092 7.12 -3.83 -98.66
CA ALA A 1092 6.92 -2.55 -97.96
C ALA A 1092 8.21 -1.98 -97.33
N ILE A 1093 9.11 -2.85 -96.87
CA ILE A 1093 10.35 -2.50 -96.15
C ILE A 1093 11.39 -1.78 -97.05
N HIS A 1094 11.25 -1.81 -98.38
CA HIS A 1094 12.32 -1.42 -99.31
C HIS A 1094 12.33 0.05 -99.77
N VAL A 1095 11.64 0.97 -99.06
CA VAL A 1095 11.42 2.36 -99.53
C VAL A 1095 12.01 3.44 -98.61
N LEU A 1096 12.39 3.12 -97.37
CA LEU A 1096 12.78 4.11 -96.34
C LEU A 1096 14.23 4.02 -95.82
N ALA A 1097 15.12 3.26 -96.47
CA ALA A 1097 16.52 3.13 -96.02
C ALA A 1097 17.54 3.37 -97.17
N PRO A 1098 18.26 4.50 -97.21
CA PRO A 1098 19.29 4.78 -98.20
C PRO A 1098 20.64 4.12 -97.84
N GLY A 1099 20.69 2.77 -97.85
CA GLY A 1099 21.88 1.97 -97.53
C GLY A 1099 22.04 0.73 -98.41
N GLN A 1100 23.26 0.27 -98.66
CA GLN A 1100 23.51 -0.87 -99.56
C GLN A 1100 23.15 -2.21 -98.91
N SER A 1101 22.17 -2.91 -99.48
CA SER A 1101 21.63 -4.15 -98.91
C SER A 1101 22.59 -5.35 -98.99
N PRO A 1102 22.81 -6.10 -97.88
CA PRO A 1102 23.69 -7.27 -97.86
C PRO A 1102 23.16 -8.45 -98.70
N PHE A 1103 21.86 -8.50 -99.01
CA PHE A 1103 21.25 -9.54 -99.85
C PHE A 1103 21.84 -9.59 -101.27
N VAL A 1104 22.34 -8.46 -101.79
CA VAL A 1104 22.96 -8.40 -103.13
C VAL A 1104 24.33 -9.10 -103.13
N ARG A 1105 25.10 -8.99 -102.03
CA ARG A 1105 26.46 -9.54 -101.92
C ARG A 1105 26.51 -11.07 -101.91
N ALA A 1106 25.43 -11.71 -101.46
CA ALA A 1106 25.30 -13.17 -101.45
C ALA A 1106 24.99 -13.78 -102.83
N LEU A 1107 24.54 -12.98 -103.80
CA LEU A 1107 24.08 -13.45 -105.12
C LEU A 1107 25.14 -13.39 -106.23
N GLU A 1108 26.29 -12.77 -105.99
CA GLU A 1108 27.32 -12.52 -107.03
C GLU A 1108 28.55 -13.45 -106.94
N LEU A 1109 28.66 -14.28 -105.90
CA LEU A 1109 29.76 -15.25 -105.70
C LEU A 1109 29.36 -16.70 -106.00
N GLY A 1110 28.78 -16.93 -107.17
CA GLY A 1110 28.44 -18.27 -107.64
C GLY A 1110 29.62 -19.05 -108.24
N TYR A 1111 29.64 -20.36 -107.95
CA TYR A 1111 30.17 -21.44 -108.81
C TYR A 1111 31.70 -21.70 -108.86
N ASP A 1112 32.15 -22.73 -108.12
CA ASP A 1112 33.17 -23.69 -108.60
C ASP A 1112 32.98 -25.07 -107.89
N PRO A 1113 33.29 -26.23 -108.51
CA PRO A 1113 32.73 -27.52 -108.10
C PRO A 1113 33.66 -28.40 -107.25
N THR A 1114 34.18 -27.89 -106.13
CA THR A 1114 34.83 -28.71 -105.09
C THR A 1114 34.20 -28.43 -103.73
N GLY A 1115 33.68 -29.47 -103.09
CA GLY A 1115 32.76 -29.31 -101.95
C GLY A 1115 33.46 -29.25 -100.60
N ASP A 1116 33.55 -28.03 -100.03
CA ASP A 1116 33.60 -27.81 -98.57
C ASP A 1116 33.08 -26.39 -98.18
N ALA A 1117 32.08 -25.89 -98.92
CA ALA A 1117 31.52 -24.54 -98.75
C ALA A 1117 30.40 -24.43 -97.70
N ALA A 1118 30.40 -25.31 -96.68
CA ALA A 1118 29.36 -25.33 -95.64
C ALA A 1118 29.70 -24.49 -94.39
N GLY A 1119 30.98 -24.37 -94.03
CA GLY A 1119 31.41 -23.67 -92.81
C GLY A 1119 31.27 -22.14 -92.89
N SER A 1120 31.81 -21.50 -93.93
CA SER A 1120 31.95 -20.04 -93.97
C SER A 1120 30.67 -19.25 -94.25
N LEU A 1121 29.52 -19.92 -94.41
CA LEU A 1121 28.20 -19.28 -94.45
C LEU A 1121 27.51 -19.26 -93.08
N LEU A 1122 28.03 -20.01 -92.09
CA LEU A 1122 27.44 -20.10 -90.76
C LEU A 1122 28.00 -19.04 -89.80
N GLU A 1123 29.32 -18.79 -89.83
CA GLU A 1123 29.97 -17.77 -88.99
C GLU A 1123 29.51 -16.33 -89.32
N ALA A 1124 29.08 -16.06 -90.55
CA ALA A 1124 28.57 -14.75 -90.96
C ALA A 1124 27.10 -14.49 -90.57
N ALA A 1125 26.42 -15.44 -89.93
CA ALA A 1125 24.98 -15.41 -89.68
C ALA A 1125 24.58 -15.41 -88.19
N LEU A 1126 25.56 -15.42 -87.27
CA LEU A 1126 25.34 -15.56 -85.82
C LEU A 1126 25.52 -14.24 -85.03
N GLY A 1127 25.32 -13.09 -85.69
CA GLY A 1127 25.62 -11.76 -85.13
C GLY A 1127 24.45 -10.76 -85.11
N SER A 1128 23.20 -11.17 -85.36
CA SER A 1128 22.02 -10.30 -85.23
C SER A 1128 20.69 -11.09 -85.25
N ASN A 1129 19.59 -10.44 -84.84
CA ASN A 1129 18.26 -11.03 -84.60
C ASN A 1129 17.52 -11.58 -85.85
N VAL A 1130 18.21 -11.75 -86.99
CA VAL A 1130 17.67 -12.32 -88.24
C VAL A 1130 17.38 -13.83 -88.12
N VAL A 1131 17.91 -14.49 -87.08
CA VAL A 1131 17.83 -15.95 -86.84
C VAL A 1131 16.39 -16.48 -86.87
N ALA A 1132 15.43 -15.80 -86.24
CA ALA A 1132 14.04 -16.26 -86.14
C ALA A 1132 13.36 -16.44 -87.52
N ILE A 1133 13.50 -15.43 -88.40
CA ILE A 1133 12.91 -15.42 -89.74
C ILE A 1133 13.55 -16.51 -90.63
N VAL A 1134 14.86 -16.74 -90.48
CA VAL A 1134 15.56 -17.81 -91.21
C VAL A 1134 15.09 -19.20 -90.76
N ILE A 1135 14.92 -19.43 -89.45
CA ILE A 1135 14.39 -20.70 -88.92
C ILE A 1135 12.96 -20.95 -89.41
N ALA A 1136 12.08 -19.93 -89.36
CA ALA A 1136 10.71 -20.02 -89.88
C ALA A 1136 10.68 -20.39 -91.38
N ALA A 1137 11.50 -19.73 -92.20
CA ALA A 1137 11.63 -20.03 -93.63
C ALA A 1137 12.16 -21.45 -93.88
N VAL A 1138 13.17 -21.89 -93.12
CA VAL A 1138 13.76 -23.24 -93.22
C VAL A 1138 12.77 -24.33 -92.81
N LEU A 1139 11.93 -24.12 -91.80
CA LEU A 1139 10.89 -25.07 -91.38
C LEU A 1139 9.82 -25.26 -92.47
N LEU A 1140 9.32 -24.16 -93.06
CA LEU A 1140 8.33 -24.21 -94.13
C LEU A 1140 8.91 -24.80 -95.43
N LEU A 1141 10.16 -24.48 -95.78
CA LEU A 1141 10.89 -25.10 -96.89
C LEU A 1141 11.18 -26.58 -96.62
N GLY A 1142 11.44 -26.97 -95.37
CA GLY A 1142 11.62 -28.36 -94.96
C GLY A 1142 10.35 -29.19 -95.15
N LEU A 1143 9.20 -28.68 -94.69
CA LEU A 1143 7.90 -29.30 -94.92
C LEU A 1143 7.57 -29.45 -96.42
N TRP A 1144 7.85 -28.41 -97.21
CA TRP A 1144 7.69 -28.45 -98.67
C TRP A 1144 8.61 -29.48 -99.33
N GLN A 1145 9.87 -29.57 -98.90
CA GLN A 1145 10.84 -30.52 -99.45
C GLN A 1145 10.53 -31.97 -99.05
N VAL A 1146 9.96 -32.21 -97.87
CA VAL A 1146 9.47 -33.53 -97.42
C VAL A 1146 8.25 -33.98 -98.25
N ASP A 1147 7.29 -33.09 -98.47
CA ASP A 1147 6.10 -33.37 -99.31
C ASP A 1147 6.52 -33.72 -100.76
N GLN A 1148 7.42 -32.92 -101.36
CA GLN A 1148 7.97 -33.16 -102.69
C GLN A 1148 8.81 -34.44 -102.82
N ARG A 1149 9.68 -34.76 -101.83
CA ARG A 1149 10.59 -35.92 -101.94
C ARG A 1149 9.99 -37.26 -101.55
N THR A 1150 8.90 -37.30 -100.78
CA THR A 1150 8.43 -38.58 -100.18
C THR A 1150 7.12 -39.15 -100.75
N GLN A 1151 6.44 -38.42 -101.65
CA GLN A 1151 5.15 -38.78 -102.28
C GLN A 1151 3.98 -39.06 -101.31
N GLY A 1152 4.16 -38.87 -100.00
CA GLY A 1152 3.09 -38.91 -99.01
C GLY A 1152 2.60 -37.50 -98.73
N ASN A 1153 1.39 -37.15 -99.22
CA ASN A 1153 0.76 -35.84 -98.96
C ASN A 1153 0.82 -35.51 -97.45
N VAL A 1154 1.47 -34.40 -97.09
CA VAL A 1154 1.38 -33.85 -95.73
C VAL A 1154 -0.08 -33.42 -95.48
N PRO A 1155 -0.78 -33.93 -94.45
CA PRO A 1155 -2.18 -33.59 -94.23
C PRO A 1155 -2.37 -32.09 -94.03
N LEU A 1156 -3.41 -31.54 -94.68
CA LEU A 1156 -3.71 -30.10 -94.67
C LEU A 1156 -3.76 -29.46 -93.25
N PRO A 1157 -4.26 -30.13 -92.19
CA PRO A 1157 -4.17 -29.61 -90.83
C PRO A 1157 -2.74 -29.39 -90.30
N VAL A 1158 -1.75 -30.16 -90.74
CA VAL A 1158 -0.34 -29.98 -90.32
C VAL A 1158 0.23 -28.69 -90.92
N TRP A 1159 -0.06 -28.43 -92.19
CA TRP A 1159 0.29 -27.15 -92.84
C TRP A 1159 -0.41 -25.96 -92.17
N ALA A 1160 -1.68 -26.11 -91.78
CA ALA A 1160 -2.43 -25.06 -91.07
C ALA A 1160 -1.85 -24.78 -89.67
N VAL A 1161 -1.63 -25.83 -88.86
CA VAL A 1161 -1.10 -25.67 -87.49
C VAL A 1161 0.30 -25.09 -87.48
N VAL A 1162 1.22 -25.55 -88.33
CA VAL A 1162 2.58 -24.98 -88.40
C VAL A 1162 2.55 -23.54 -88.94
N GLY A 1163 1.70 -23.26 -89.95
CA GLY A 1163 1.54 -21.91 -90.47
C GLY A 1163 0.99 -20.92 -89.43
N ILE A 1164 0.00 -21.33 -88.63
CA ILE A 1164 -0.57 -20.52 -87.54
C ILE A 1164 0.46 -20.31 -86.43
N LEU A 1165 1.11 -21.37 -85.94
CA LEU A 1165 2.11 -21.25 -84.86
C LEU A 1165 3.31 -20.38 -85.27
N THR A 1166 3.79 -20.53 -86.51
CA THR A 1166 4.87 -19.68 -87.04
C THR A 1166 4.41 -18.24 -87.26
N GLY A 1167 3.14 -18.03 -87.65
CA GLY A 1167 2.55 -16.71 -87.82
C GLY A 1167 2.34 -15.96 -86.51
N VAL A 1168 1.81 -16.63 -85.48
CA VAL A 1168 1.64 -16.07 -84.13
C VAL A 1168 3.00 -15.76 -83.51
N TRP A 1169 3.94 -16.71 -83.54
CA TRP A 1169 5.30 -16.47 -83.03
C TRP A 1169 6.01 -15.31 -83.74
N ALA A 1170 5.86 -15.20 -85.07
CA ALA A 1170 6.41 -14.07 -85.82
C ALA A 1170 5.70 -12.74 -85.53
N LEU A 1171 4.40 -12.73 -85.23
CA LEU A 1171 3.70 -11.51 -84.78
C LEU A 1171 4.20 -11.09 -83.39
N GLU A 1172 4.19 -12.01 -82.43
CA GLU A 1172 4.62 -11.75 -81.04
C GLU A 1172 6.10 -11.30 -80.96
N THR A 1173 6.95 -11.73 -81.90
CA THR A 1173 8.37 -11.31 -82.00
C THR A 1173 8.54 -9.97 -82.73
N LEU A 1174 7.51 -9.46 -83.43
CA LEU A 1174 7.52 -8.18 -84.15
C LEU A 1174 6.66 -7.10 -83.49
N SER A 1175 5.73 -7.49 -82.62
CA SER A 1175 4.83 -6.65 -81.84
C SER A 1175 4.24 -7.52 -80.70
N PRO A 1176 4.88 -7.55 -79.52
CA PRO A 1176 4.39 -8.28 -78.36
C PRO A 1176 2.99 -7.82 -77.90
N GLY A 1177 2.22 -8.71 -77.27
CA GLY A 1177 0.95 -8.41 -76.61
C GLY A 1177 -0.30 -8.56 -77.49
N VAL A 1178 -0.19 -8.35 -78.80
CA VAL A 1178 -1.33 -8.17 -79.74
C VAL A 1178 -2.31 -9.36 -79.81
N ILE A 1179 -1.89 -10.58 -79.46
CA ILE A 1179 -2.75 -11.78 -79.51
C ILE A 1179 -3.03 -12.39 -78.12
N LEU A 1180 -2.23 -12.08 -77.10
CA LEU A 1180 -2.30 -12.73 -75.77
C LEU A 1180 -2.74 -11.84 -74.60
N GLY A 1181 -2.84 -10.52 -74.77
CA GLY A 1181 -3.19 -9.59 -73.67
C GLY A 1181 -4.51 -9.92 -72.96
N GLY A 1182 -5.53 -10.39 -73.68
CA GLY A 1182 -6.88 -10.62 -73.14
C GLY A 1182 -7.12 -11.90 -72.33
N LEU A 1183 -6.08 -12.60 -71.83
CA LEU A 1183 -6.27 -13.87 -71.11
C LEU A 1183 -5.12 -14.23 -70.13
N ARG A 1184 -4.49 -13.24 -69.50
CA ARG A 1184 -3.26 -13.45 -68.68
C ARG A 1184 -3.53 -14.11 -67.31
N GLU A 1185 -4.72 -13.96 -66.75
CA GLU A 1185 -5.05 -14.37 -65.37
C GLU A 1185 -5.43 -15.86 -65.20
N GLY A 1186 -5.64 -16.60 -66.29
CA GLY A 1186 -6.18 -17.98 -66.24
C GLY A 1186 -5.21 -19.13 -66.56
N ILE A 1187 -3.95 -18.85 -66.95
CA ILE A 1187 -3.08 -19.86 -67.61
C ILE A 1187 -1.67 -19.99 -66.99
N SER A 1188 -1.29 -19.14 -66.03
CA SER A 1188 0.01 -19.21 -65.32
C SER A 1188 0.33 -20.60 -64.75
N THR A 1189 -0.65 -21.30 -64.19
CA THR A 1189 -0.53 -22.66 -63.63
C THR A 1189 -0.56 -23.80 -64.68
N MET A 1190 -0.82 -23.53 -65.96
CA MET A 1190 -0.95 -24.56 -67.00
C MET A 1190 -0.01 -24.41 -68.21
N ALA A 1191 0.70 -23.30 -68.37
CA ALA A 1191 1.66 -23.12 -69.47
C ALA A 1191 2.73 -24.24 -69.56
N PRO A 1192 3.36 -24.71 -68.44
CA PRO A 1192 4.32 -25.82 -68.51
C PRO A 1192 3.69 -27.13 -68.98
N LEU A 1193 2.44 -27.40 -68.58
CA LEU A 1193 1.68 -28.60 -68.97
C LEU A 1193 1.22 -28.56 -70.43
N LEU A 1194 0.92 -27.36 -70.97
CA LEU A 1194 0.58 -27.19 -72.37
C LEU A 1194 1.81 -27.33 -73.29
N VAL A 1195 2.97 -26.76 -72.90
CA VAL A 1195 4.23 -26.94 -73.64
C VAL A 1195 4.72 -28.38 -73.55
N ALA A 1196 4.72 -28.99 -72.36
CA ALA A 1196 5.09 -30.40 -72.19
C ALA A 1196 4.10 -31.35 -72.89
N GLY A 1197 2.79 -31.08 -72.81
CA GLY A 1197 1.73 -31.84 -73.48
C GLY A 1197 1.82 -31.73 -75.01
N GLY A 1198 2.12 -30.54 -75.54
CA GLY A 1198 2.40 -30.31 -76.96
C GLY A 1198 3.65 -31.06 -77.43
N ALA A 1199 4.76 -30.93 -76.70
CA ALA A 1199 6.01 -31.61 -77.02
C ALA A 1199 5.88 -33.15 -76.94
N LEU A 1200 5.21 -33.68 -75.91
CA LEU A 1200 4.92 -35.11 -75.78
C LEU A 1200 3.93 -35.60 -76.83
N GLY A 1201 2.94 -34.79 -77.21
CA GLY A 1201 2.00 -35.09 -78.29
C GLY A 1201 2.68 -35.19 -79.66
N ILE A 1202 3.53 -34.20 -79.99
CA ILE A 1202 4.36 -34.20 -81.20
C ILE A 1202 5.33 -35.38 -81.18
N ALA A 1203 6.03 -35.62 -80.08
CA ALA A 1203 6.96 -36.74 -79.93
C ALA A 1203 6.24 -38.10 -80.05
N TYR A 1204 5.04 -38.25 -79.49
CA TYR A 1204 4.22 -39.46 -79.62
C TYR A 1204 3.77 -39.69 -81.07
N PHE A 1205 3.32 -38.63 -81.76
CA PHE A 1205 2.87 -38.70 -83.14
C PHE A 1205 4.03 -39.04 -84.10
N VAL A 1206 5.18 -38.38 -83.93
CA VAL A 1206 6.42 -38.66 -84.67
C VAL A 1206 6.94 -40.07 -84.36
N ARG A 1207 6.93 -40.50 -83.10
CA ARG A 1207 7.35 -41.86 -82.69
C ARG A 1207 6.47 -42.95 -83.31
N ASN A 1208 5.17 -42.74 -83.41
CA ASN A 1208 4.26 -43.69 -84.06
C ASN A 1208 4.40 -43.66 -85.59
N TRP A 1209 4.58 -42.49 -86.20
CA TRP A 1209 4.85 -42.35 -87.64
C TRP A 1209 6.18 -43.01 -88.04
N LEU A 1210 7.24 -42.86 -87.23
CA LEU A 1210 8.52 -43.53 -87.44
C LEU A 1210 8.46 -45.04 -87.14
N ARG A 1211 7.64 -45.49 -86.17
CA ARG A 1211 7.40 -46.93 -85.95
C ARG A 1211 6.70 -47.58 -87.13
N ALA A 1212 5.73 -46.91 -87.75
CA ALA A 1212 5.04 -47.38 -88.96
C ALA A 1212 5.96 -47.51 -90.20
N ARG A 1213 7.22 -47.06 -90.12
CA ARG A 1213 8.26 -47.23 -91.15
C ARG A 1213 9.38 -48.21 -90.78
N ARG A 1214 9.35 -48.85 -89.59
CA ARG A 1214 10.44 -49.75 -89.12
C ARG A 1214 10.25 -51.24 -89.41
N GLU A 1215 9.23 -51.66 -90.17
CA GLU A 1215 9.17 -53.02 -90.70
C GLU A 1215 10.00 -53.22 -91.99
N GLU A 1216 10.48 -52.14 -92.62
CA GLU A 1216 11.38 -52.24 -93.79
C GLU A 1216 12.78 -51.68 -93.49
N ALA A 1217 13.79 -52.51 -93.77
CA ALA A 1217 15.21 -52.16 -93.94
C ALA A 1217 15.96 -51.50 -92.77
N SER A 1218 16.25 -52.29 -91.73
CA SER A 1218 17.55 -52.13 -91.04
C SER A 1218 18.68 -52.77 -91.87
N THR A 1219 19.67 -51.94 -92.19
CA THR A 1219 21.08 -52.17 -92.59
C THR A 1219 21.85 -53.26 -91.80
N PRO A 1220 23.14 -53.62 -92.11
CA PRO A 1220 24.11 -53.11 -93.13
C PRO A 1220 24.89 -54.22 -93.92
N ASP A 1221 26.05 -53.84 -94.49
CA ASP A 1221 26.93 -54.53 -95.44
C ASP A 1221 27.93 -55.61 -94.95
N THR A 1222 28.60 -56.23 -95.94
CA THR A 1222 29.99 -56.76 -95.98
C THR A 1222 30.36 -58.19 -95.50
N GLN A 1223 30.55 -59.05 -96.51
CA GLN A 1223 31.67 -60.02 -96.72
C GLN A 1223 32.05 -61.12 -95.69
N VAL A 1224 31.44 -62.30 -95.90
CA VAL A 1224 32.11 -63.54 -96.38
C VAL A 1224 33.05 -64.34 -95.43
N THR A 1225 32.44 -65.33 -94.74
CA THR A 1225 32.89 -66.74 -94.57
C THR A 1225 34.08 -67.11 -93.64
N LEU A 1226 34.17 -68.29 -92.99
CA LEU A 1226 33.26 -69.46 -92.92
C LEU A 1226 33.52 -70.32 -91.65
N SER A 1227 32.47 -71.02 -91.20
CA SER A 1227 32.45 -72.19 -90.29
C SER A 1227 32.87 -71.99 -88.81
N GLY A 1228 32.19 -72.62 -87.82
CA GLY A 1228 30.90 -73.33 -87.89
C GLY A 1228 30.65 -74.32 -86.75
N PHE A 1229 29.38 -74.51 -86.39
CA PHE A 1229 28.82 -75.43 -85.38
C PHE A 1229 29.25 -75.14 -83.91
N ASP A 1230 28.45 -75.48 -82.88
CA ASP A 1230 27.00 -75.74 -82.71
C ASP A 1230 26.75 -75.93 -81.19
N ARG A 1231 25.53 -75.69 -80.70
CA ARG A 1231 24.97 -76.01 -79.34
C ARG A 1231 25.87 -75.79 -78.11
N GLY A 1232 25.43 -75.07 -77.06
CA GLY A 1232 24.07 -74.67 -76.69
C GLY A 1232 23.89 -74.83 -75.18
N ASP A 1233 22.80 -74.27 -74.66
CA ASP A 1233 22.13 -74.57 -73.38
C ASP A 1233 22.95 -74.31 -72.08
N ASP A 1234 22.41 -73.72 -71.00
CA ASP A 1234 21.05 -73.22 -70.71
C ASP A 1234 21.04 -71.71 -70.41
#